data_AF-A0A8X8ZX44-F1
#
_entry.id   AF-A0A8X8ZX44-F1
#
_cell.length_a   1.000
_cell.length_b   1.000
_cell.length_c   1.000
_cell.angle_alpha   90.00
_cell.angle_beta   90.00
_cell.angle_gamma   90.00
#
_symmetry.space_group_name_H-M   'P 1'
#
loop_
_entity.id
_entity.type
_entity.pdbx_description
1 polymer ?
#
loop_
_entity_poly.entity_id
_entity_poly.type
_entity_poly.pdbx_seq_one_letter_code
_entity_poly.pdbx_strand_id
1 'polypeptide(L)'
;MCPIREWFFDFEELNGGLVYMGNDSPCKTAGIGSIKLRNQNGSTRILKDVRYVPQLKKNLISLGALESKGLVVMMRDGILKATSGALVMLKGVRKNNLYYYQGSTVVGTVATATSSNKKDAEATKLWHLRLGHAGERSLQILTKQGLLKEVWSGKPATDYDSLHIFGSIAYYHVTESKLDPRAKKALFMGFSAGVKGYRLWCLESKKTIVSRDVTFDESSMLNKVNPNSSDTSQQVEYTPKQVEFEEAVVIPTTNTTNNSPTEEKESDDEEVPPQEPSQQSVPIAVRRTRRENKKPARFADMVAYALPVVDDGSVGDSAIGEEEDECLEIEIDSGNAHHGVVGEVLVADEESGDWIEFEVSVVEFGGEVGEEAGGDGEHREVLEIGVVIEAVAGDVARVVRPLPPHNADAGEAVTGEDLRQFVESRANHDVVVAGVADICHAYQVLKRGGLKDENIVVFMYDDIANNEENPRRGIIVNSPHGEDVYNGVSKDYVGEHVTVDNFFAVLLGNKTAVKGGSGKVVDSGPNDHIFIYYSDHGGPGVLGMPTSPYLYANDLINVLKKKHASGTYNSLVFYLEACESGSIFEGLLPEGLNIYATTAANAEESSWGTYCPGDSPSSTPDEYGTCLADLYSVAWMEDSDAHNLRTETLRQQYQLVKKRTAAGNSYYGSHVMQYGDLKQSLDTLYMYMGTNPANDNLTLLSDNFLWPSSKAVNQRDADLLHFWHKFSKAPEGSTRKFESQQQLAEAMTHRTHVDNNIKLIGKLLFGIERGPKVLNNIRPAGEPLVDDWNCLKLLVRKFETYCGSLSQYGMKHMRSIANICNAGVNVQQMAEASSQACTSFPSNPWSSLHRGFSA
;
A
#
# COMPACT_ATOMS: atom_id res chain seq x y z
N MET A 1 22.97 -35.64 -2.12
CA MET A 1 24.37 -35.23 -1.91
C MET A 1 24.45 -33.72 -1.96
N CYS A 2 25.22 -33.11 -1.05
CA CYS A 2 25.31 -31.66 -0.88
C CYS A 2 26.78 -31.24 -0.63
N PRO A 3 27.28 -30.15 -1.22
CA PRO A 3 28.61 -29.61 -0.93
C PRO A 3 28.61 -28.51 0.14
N ILE A 4 27.45 -28.15 0.70
CA ILE A 4 27.29 -27.03 1.66
C ILE A 4 27.05 -27.62 3.05
N ARG A 5 27.89 -27.27 4.03
CA ARG A 5 27.91 -27.90 5.37
C ARG A 5 26.83 -27.34 6.29
N GLU A 6 26.47 -26.08 6.08
CA GLU A 6 25.56 -25.25 6.87
C GLU A 6 24.09 -25.66 6.68
N TRP A 7 23.81 -26.45 5.64
CA TRP A 7 22.46 -26.94 5.30
C TRP A 7 22.03 -28.14 6.17
N PHE A 8 22.96 -28.73 6.92
CA PHE A 8 22.74 -29.89 7.77
C PHE A 8 22.48 -29.48 9.22
N PHE A 9 21.38 -29.96 9.80
CA PHE A 9 21.00 -29.63 11.18
C PHE A 9 21.35 -30.73 12.21
N ASP A 10 21.77 -31.91 11.74
CA ASP A 10 22.06 -33.14 12.48
C ASP A 10 23.25 -33.88 11.83
N PHE A 11 24.30 -33.13 11.49
CA PHE A 11 25.47 -33.64 10.76
C PHE A 11 26.39 -34.53 11.61
N GLU A 12 26.78 -35.67 11.05
CA GLU A 12 27.78 -36.59 11.59
C GLU A 12 28.99 -36.70 10.64
N GLU A 13 30.21 -36.57 11.18
CA GLU A 13 31.43 -36.79 10.42
C GLU A 13 31.64 -38.28 10.13
N LEU A 14 31.97 -38.60 8.87
CA LEU A 14 32.23 -39.98 8.45
C LEU A 14 33.63 -40.10 7.84
N ASN A 15 34.51 -40.79 8.56
CA ASN A 15 35.82 -41.17 8.04
C ASN A 15 35.75 -42.47 7.23
N GLY A 16 35.39 -42.37 5.93
CA GLY A 16 35.59 -43.50 5.00
C GLY A 16 34.71 -43.59 3.75
N GLY A 17 33.75 -42.69 3.52
CA GLY A 17 32.89 -42.78 2.34
C GLY A 17 33.55 -42.30 1.05
N LEU A 18 33.40 -43.05 -0.04
CA LEU A 18 33.80 -42.66 -1.40
C LEU A 18 32.58 -42.63 -2.33
N VAL A 19 32.56 -41.65 -3.24
CA VAL A 19 31.60 -41.53 -4.35
C VAL A 19 32.40 -41.29 -5.62
N TYR A 20 32.17 -42.11 -6.64
CA TYR A 20 32.78 -41.93 -7.95
C TYR A 20 31.94 -40.94 -8.77
N MET A 21 32.62 -40.00 -9.42
CA MET A 21 32.02 -39.01 -10.31
C MET A 21 31.88 -39.59 -11.73
N GLY A 22 31.14 -38.92 -12.63
CA GLY A 22 30.93 -39.40 -14.02
C GLY A 22 32.17 -39.43 -14.93
N ASN A 23 33.35 -39.16 -14.38
CA ASN A 23 34.68 -39.30 -14.99
C ASN A 23 35.55 -40.32 -14.23
N ASP A 24 34.91 -41.21 -13.46
CA ASP A 24 35.49 -42.19 -12.53
C ASP A 24 36.46 -41.62 -11.47
N SER A 25 36.50 -40.30 -11.28
CA SER A 25 37.33 -39.72 -10.22
C SER A 25 36.72 -39.99 -8.83
N PRO A 26 37.52 -40.50 -7.87
CA PRO A 26 37.05 -40.80 -6.52
C PRO A 26 36.93 -39.50 -5.70
N CYS A 27 35.73 -39.23 -5.17
CA CYS A 27 35.45 -38.08 -4.32
C CYS A 27 35.12 -38.53 -2.88
N LYS A 28 35.79 -37.94 -1.89
CA LYS A 28 35.57 -38.26 -0.47
C LYS A 28 34.23 -37.69 0.02
N THR A 29 33.40 -38.54 0.63
CA THR A 29 32.29 -38.13 1.49
C THR A 29 32.86 -37.80 2.87
N ALA A 30 32.65 -36.57 3.34
CA ALA A 30 33.20 -36.08 4.61
C ALA A 30 32.21 -36.23 5.79
N GLY A 31 30.94 -36.49 5.51
CA GLY A 31 29.92 -36.74 6.53
C GLY A 31 28.56 -37.07 5.95
N ILE A 32 27.59 -37.29 6.83
CA ILE A 32 26.18 -37.52 6.50
C ILE A 32 25.29 -36.71 7.43
N GLY A 33 24.05 -36.48 7.03
CA GLY A 33 23.02 -35.91 7.89
C GLY A 33 21.74 -35.64 7.11
N SER A 34 20.88 -34.80 7.67
CA SER A 34 19.62 -34.40 7.10
C SER A 34 19.60 -32.93 6.72
N ILE A 35 18.89 -32.62 5.62
CA ILE A 35 18.63 -31.24 5.18
C ILE A 35 17.13 -30.96 5.15
N LYS A 36 16.73 -29.74 5.48
CA LYS A 36 15.33 -29.28 5.38
C LYS A 36 15.10 -28.62 4.02
N LEU A 37 14.10 -29.09 3.28
CA LEU A 37 13.60 -28.46 2.06
C LEU A 37 12.22 -27.86 2.31
N ARG A 38 11.90 -26.73 1.67
CA ARG A 38 10.56 -26.14 1.60
C ARG A 38 10.04 -26.26 0.17
N ASN A 39 8.88 -26.87 0.00
CA ASN A 39 8.16 -26.96 -1.28
C ASN A 39 7.47 -25.62 -1.60
N GLN A 40 7.08 -25.40 -2.87
CA GLN A 40 6.33 -24.20 -3.30
C GLN A 40 5.05 -23.94 -2.49
N ASN A 41 4.35 -24.98 -2.02
CA ASN A 41 3.16 -24.87 -1.19
C ASN A 41 3.45 -24.58 0.30
N GLY A 42 4.62 -24.00 0.63
CA GLY A 42 5.08 -23.70 1.98
C GLY A 42 5.48 -24.92 2.84
N SER A 43 5.12 -26.15 2.43
CA SER A 43 5.33 -27.34 3.24
C SER A 43 6.81 -27.73 3.35
N THR A 44 7.28 -27.95 4.58
CA THR A 44 8.66 -28.38 4.87
C THR A 44 8.76 -29.91 4.79
N ARG A 45 9.87 -30.41 4.26
CA ARG A 45 10.24 -31.83 4.17
C ARG A 45 11.69 -32.02 4.61
N ILE A 46 12.01 -33.17 5.19
CA ILE A 46 13.37 -33.52 5.63
C ILE A 46 13.90 -34.61 4.72
N LEU A 47 14.98 -34.31 3.99
CA LEU A 47 15.77 -35.33 3.29
C LEU A 47 16.81 -35.86 4.28
N LYS A 48 16.63 -37.11 4.71
CA LYS A 48 17.59 -37.87 5.55
C LYS A 48 18.64 -38.59 4.70
N ASP A 49 19.77 -38.93 5.32
CA ASP A 49 20.89 -39.69 4.74
C ASP A 49 21.57 -38.98 3.56
N VAL A 50 21.61 -37.65 3.62
CA VAL A 50 22.28 -36.82 2.62
C VAL A 50 23.78 -36.84 2.88
N ARG A 51 24.55 -37.35 1.93
CA ARG A 51 26.02 -37.31 1.98
C ARG A 51 26.55 -35.91 1.73
N TYR A 52 27.45 -35.44 2.60
CA TYR A 52 28.22 -34.22 2.44
C TYR A 52 29.50 -34.50 1.65
N VAL A 53 29.65 -33.81 0.52
CA VAL A 53 30.70 -34.08 -0.48
C VAL A 53 31.26 -32.72 -0.94
N PRO A 54 32.29 -32.18 -0.27
CA PRO A 54 32.75 -30.78 -0.47
C PRO A 54 33.16 -30.43 -1.90
N GLN A 55 33.62 -31.42 -2.68
CA GLN A 55 34.13 -31.20 -4.04
C GLN A 55 33.02 -31.17 -5.12
N LEU A 56 31.75 -31.40 -4.76
CA LEU A 56 30.63 -31.25 -5.68
C LEU A 56 30.36 -29.77 -6.01
N LYS A 57 30.17 -29.45 -7.29
CA LYS A 57 29.79 -28.09 -7.73
C LYS A 57 28.28 -27.80 -7.65
N LYS A 58 27.44 -28.83 -7.49
CA LYS A 58 25.97 -28.73 -7.45
C LYS A 58 25.38 -29.81 -6.53
N ASN A 59 24.18 -29.53 -5.99
CA ASN A 59 23.40 -30.51 -5.23
C ASN A 59 22.80 -31.58 -6.15
N LEU A 60 22.73 -32.82 -5.68
CA LEU A 60 22.17 -33.95 -6.42
C LEU A 60 21.23 -34.76 -5.52
N ILE A 61 19.98 -34.95 -5.98
CA ILE A 61 18.99 -35.83 -5.36
C ILE A 61 18.92 -37.10 -6.22
N SER A 62 19.21 -38.27 -5.64
CA SER A 62 19.13 -39.54 -6.36
C SER A 62 17.68 -40.04 -6.39
N LEU A 63 17.15 -40.29 -7.58
CA LEU A 63 15.78 -40.78 -7.76
C LEU A 63 15.63 -42.21 -7.23
N GLY A 64 16.59 -43.10 -7.51
CA GLY A 64 16.62 -44.45 -6.95
C GLY A 64 16.74 -44.49 -5.42
N ALA A 65 17.30 -43.44 -4.80
CA ALA A 65 17.33 -43.30 -3.34
C ALA A 65 16.04 -42.71 -2.74
N LEU A 66 15.16 -42.11 -3.56
CA LEU A 66 13.79 -41.78 -3.16
C LEU A 66 12.89 -43.02 -3.31
N GLU A 67 13.03 -43.75 -4.41
CA GLU A 67 12.34 -45.00 -4.69
C GLU A 67 12.61 -46.07 -3.64
N SER A 68 13.88 -46.31 -3.28
CA SER A 68 14.24 -47.27 -2.21
C SER A 68 13.76 -46.86 -0.81
N LYS A 69 13.31 -45.61 -0.64
CA LYS A 69 12.64 -45.09 0.56
C LYS A 69 11.12 -45.10 0.47
N GLY A 70 10.55 -45.76 -0.55
CA GLY A 70 9.10 -45.93 -0.73
C GLY A 70 8.38 -44.74 -1.36
N LEU A 71 9.09 -43.85 -2.07
CA LEU A 71 8.45 -42.80 -2.87
C LEU A 71 8.26 -43.25 -4.33
N VAL A 72 7.06 -43.05 -4.87
CA VAL A 72 6.78 -43.27 -6.29
C VAL A 72 7.28 -42.05 -7.07
N VAL A 73 8.22 -42.25 -7.99
CA VAL A 73 8.78 -41.19 -8.84
C VAL A 73 8.12 -41.23 -10.22
N MET A 74 7.27 -40.25 -10.51
CA MET A 74 6.61 -40.08 -11.82
C MET A 74 7.28 -38.96 -12.61
N MET A 75 7.52 -39.19 -13.90
CA MET A 75 8.03 -38.20 -14.85
C MET A 75 7.10 -38.15 -16.05
N ARG A 76 6.42 -37.02 -16.27
CA ARG A 76 5.53 -36.78 -17.42
C ARG A 76 5.50 -35.31 -17.78
N ASP A 77 5.39 -34.97 -19.06
CA ASP A 77 5.22 -33.59 -19.56
C ASP A 77 6.28 -32.60 -19.06
N GLY A 78 7.52 -33.08 -18.88
CA GLY A 78 8.63 -32.28 -18.33
C GLY A 78 8.52 -31.97 -16.83
N ILE A 79 7.58 -32.58 -16.10
CA ILE A 79 7.44 -32.47 -14.65
C ILE A 79 7.83 -33.80 -13.99
N LEU A 80 8.66 -33.72 -12.96
CA LEU A 80 8.96 -34.82 -12.05
C LEU A 80 8.17 -34.63 -10.75
N LYS A 81 7.52 -35.70 -10.25
CA LYS A 81 6.85 -35.74 -8.95
C LYS A 81 7.32 -36.98 -8.19
N ALA A 82 7.85 -36.80 -6.98
CA ALA A 82 8.03 -37.91 -6.04
C ALA A 82 6.87 -37.87 -5.04
N THR A 83 6.08 -38.93 -4.95
CA THR A 83 4.89 -39.00 -4.10
C THR A 83 4.99 -40.10 -3.05
N SER A 84 4.24 -39.97 -1.96
CA SER A 84 4.02 -41.02 -0.97
C SER A 84 2.51 -41.14 -0.77
N GLY A 85 1.94 -42.23 -1.28
CA GLY A 85 0.50 -42.29 -1.55
C GLY A 85 0.04 -41.13 -2.44
N ALA A 86 -1.07 -40.48 -2.06
CA ALA A 86 -1.61 -39.31 -2.75
C ALA A 86 -0.82 -38.00 -2.51
N LEU A 87 0.13 -37.96 -1.57
CA LEU A 87 0.86 -36.75 -1.21
C LEU A 87 2.08 -36.53 -2.09
N VAL A 88 2.17 -35.37 -2.75
CA VAL A 88 3.39 -34.93 -3.45
C VAL A 88 4.42 -34.48 -2.43
N MET A 89 5.55 -35.17 -2.39
CA MET A 89 6.63 -34.93 -1.43
C MET A 89 7.69 -33.99 -1.99
N LEU A 90 8.05 -34.16 -3.26
CA LEU A 90 8.95 -33.28 -4.02
C LEU A 90 8.42 -33.12 -5.45
N LYS A 91 8.59 -31.93 -6.03
CA LYS A 91 8.28 -31.63 -7.44
C LYS A 91 9.53 -31.07 -8.12
N GLY A 92 9.74 -31.38 -9.39
CA GLY A 92 10.79 -30.80 -10.21
C GLY A 92 10.32 -30.52 -11.63
N VAL A 93 11.02 -29.64 -12.34
CA VAL A 93 10.73 -29.26 -13.73
C VAL A 93 11.98 -29.43 -14.60
N ARG A 94 11.79 -29.99 -15.79
CA ARG A 94 12.83 -30.22 -16.79
C ARG A 94 13.26 -28.90 -17.42
N LYS A 95 14.56 -28.59 -17.34
CA LYS A 95 15.24 -27.54 -18.12
C LYS A 95 16.52 -28.15 -18.68
N ASN A 96 16.81 -27.95 -19.96
CA ASN A 96 18.01 -28.48 -20.62
C ASN A 96 18.27 -29.98 -20.31
N ASN A 97 17.23 -30.80 -20.45
CA ASN A 97 17.21 -32.24 -20.13
C ASN A 97 17.52 -32.65 -18.68
N LEU A 98 17.67 -31.71 -17.75
CA LEU A 98 17.83 -31.97 -16.31
C LEU A 98 16.59 -31.54 -15.52
N TYR A 99 16.21 -32.32 -14.50
CA TYR A 99 15.09 -31.96 -13.61
C TYR A 99 15.58 -31.16 -12.41
N TYR A 100 15.11 -29.92 -12.29
CA TYR A 100 15.41 -29.02 -11.18
C TYR A 100 14.28 -29.06 -10.16
N TYR A 101 14.61 -29.29 -8.87
CA TYR A 101 13.65 -29.27 -7.77
C TYR A 101 12.98 -27.89 -7.63
N GLN A 102 11.65 -27.88 -7.49
CA GLN A 102 10.83 -26.69 -7.26
C GLN A 102 10.63 -26.45 -5.76
N GLY A 103 11.62 -25.83 -5.15
CA GLY A 103 11.59 -25.41 -3.74
C GLY A 103 12.95 -24.85 -3.29
N SER A 104 13.08 -24.55 -2.00
CA SER A 104 14.29 -23.97 -1.40
C SER A 104 14.83 -24.84 -0.25
N THR A 105 16.13 -24.69 0.08
CA THR A 105 16.71 -25.28 1.28
C THR A 105 16.55 -24.32 2.46
N VAL A 106 16.18 -24.86 3.62
CA VAL A 106 16.12 -24.13 4.89
C VAL A 106 17.44 -24.34 5.63
N VAL A 107 18.26 -23.28 5.69
CA VAL A 107 19.59 -23.29 6.34
C VAL A 107 19.47 -23.08 7.85
N GLY A 108 20.25 -23.82 8.64
CA GLY A 108 20.23 -23.72 10.09
C GLY A 108 21.39 -22.88 10.62
N THR A 109 21.19 -21.56 10.79
CA THR A 109 22.14 -20.72 11.52
C THR A 109 22.00 -20.93 13.04
N VAL A 110 23.12 -20.82 13.74
CA VAL A 110 23.34 -21.21 15.14
C VAL A 110 22.24 -20.78 16.13
N ALA A 111 21.67 -21.79 16.80
CA ALA A 111 21.03 -21.74 18.12
C ALA A 111 20.13 -20.54 18.48
N THR A 112 18.95 -20.44 17.87
CA THR A 112 17.75 -20.28 18.71
C THR A 112 17.21 -21.67 19.02
N ALA A 113 17.24 -22.06 20.30
CA ALA A 113 16.73 -23.35 20.72
C ALA A 113 15.20 -23.37 20.62
N THR A 114 14.67 -23.95 19.54
CA THR A 114 13.31 -24.53 19.59
C THR A 114 13.40 -25.83 20.39
N SER A 115 13.49 -25.67 21.70
CA SER A 115 13.35 -26.74 22.68
C SER A 115 12.00 -27.43 22.49
N SER A 116 12.03 -28.70 22.10
CA SER A 116 10.89 -29.61 22.20
C SER A 116 10.68 -30.03 23.66
N ASN A 117 10.51 -29.05 24.54
CA ASN A 117 10.16 -29.17 25.95
C ASN A 117 9.15 -28.07 26.26
N LYS A 118 7.92 -28.44 26.67
CA LYS A 118 6.87 -27.47 27.01
C LYS A 118 7.34 -26.42 28.03
N LYS A 119 8.12 -26.84 29.03
CA LYS A 119 8.70 -25.97 30.07
C LYS A 119 9.58 -24.84 29.52
N ASP A 120 10.33 -25.08 28.46
CA ASP A 120 11.26 -24.08 27.91
C ASP A 120 10.50 -23.07 27.05
N ALA A 121 9.47 -23.51 26.31
CA ALA A 121 8.56 -22.61 25.60
C ALA A 121 7.71 -21.75 26.57
N GLU A 122 7.27 -22.34 27.69
CA GLU A 122 6.63 -21.62 28.79
C GLU A 122 7.59 -20.62 29.43
N ALA A 123 8.85 -20.99 29.68
CA ALA A 123 9.88 -20.09 30.20
C ALA A 123 10.18 -18.93 29.23
N THR A 124 10.43 -19.19 27.94
CA THR A 124 10.66 -18.12 26.95
C THR A 124 9.46 -17.17 26.83
N LYS A 125 8.23 -17.70 26.89
CA LYS A 125 7.01 -16.88 26.86
C LYS A 125 6.83 -16.07 28.15
N LEU A 126 7.17 -16.64 29.31
CA LEU A 126 7.20 -15.94 30.59
C LEU A 126 8.28 -14.82 30.62
N TRP A 127 9.47 -15.08 30.09
CA TRP A 127 10.53 -14.07 29.94
C TRP A 127 10.12 -12.93 28.99
N HIS A 128 9.46 -13.25 27.87
CA HIS A 128 8.90 -12.24 26.96
C HIS A 128 7.86 -11.35 27.65
N LEU A 129 6.98 -11.93 28.47
CA LEU A 129 5.97 -11.21 29.27
C LEU A 129 6.57 -10.41 30.45
N ARG A 130 7.69 -10.87 31.02
CA ARG A 130 8.41 -10.17 32.12
C ARG A 130 9.30 -9.02 31.63
N LEU A 131 9.77 -9.05 30.38
CA LEU A 131 10.76 -8.09 29.85
C LEU A 131 10.20 -7.05 28.85
N GLY A 132 8.91 -7.12 28.50
CA GLY A 132 8.11 -6.02 27.92
C GLY A 132 8.83 -5.05 26.96
N HIS A 133 9.19 -5.52 25.75
CA HIS A 133 9.80 -4.70 24.68
C HIS A 133 11.04 -3.87 25.10
N ALA A 134 11.91 -4.41 25.96
CA ALA A 134 13.19 -3.79 26.30
C ALA A 134 14.10 -3.62 25.05
N GLY A 135 14.20 -2.39 24.53
CA GLY A 135 15.08 -2.05 23.43
C GLY A 135 16.57 -2.20 23.78
N GLU A 136 17.43 -2.19 22.75
CA GLU A 136 18.85 -2.54 22.89
C GLU A 136 19.60 -1.71 23.95
N ARG A 137 19.29 -0.41 24.10
CA ARG A 137 19.85 0.43 25.17
C ARG A 137 19.54 -0.10 26.58
N SER A 138 18.36 -0.66 26.81
CA SER A 138 18.00 -1.26 28.10
C SER A 138 18.79 -2.56 28.35
N LEU A 139 19.00 -3.37 27.30
CA LEU A 139 19.87 -4.54 27.38
C LEU A 139 21.33 -4.13 27.63
N GLN A 140 21.83 -3.07 26.99
CA GLN A 140 23.17 -2.52 27.24
C GLN A 140 23.31 -1.95 28.67
N ILE A 141 22.26 -1.38 29.26
CA ILE A 141 22.25 -0.95 30.66
C ILE A 141 22.31 -2.17 31.59
N LEU A 142 21.53 -3.23 31.34
CA LEU A 142 21.58 -4.48 32.11
C LEU A 142 22.94 -5.20 31.98
N THR A 143 23.58 -5.11 30.81
CA THR A 143 24.96 -5.56 30.56
C THR A 143 25.96 -4.76 31.40
N LYS A 144 25.87 -3.43 31.39
CA LYS A 144 26.73 -2.54 32.21
C LYS A 144 26.50 -2.71 33.72
N GLN A 145 25.31 -3.12 34.14
CA GLN A 145 24.97 -3.41 35.54
C GLN A 145 25.33 -4.84 35.97
N GLY A 146 25.84 -5.70 35.07
CA GLY A 146 26.32 -7.03 35.40
C GLY A 146 25.23 -8.04 35.81
N LEU A 147 23.98 -7.81 35.39
CA LEU A 147 22.83 -8.68 35.70
C LEU A 147 22.67 -9.85 34.72
N LEU A 148 23.37 -9.83 33.58
CA LEU A 148 23.42 -10.88 32.54
C LEU A 148 24.39 -12.05 32.88
N LYS A 149 24.48 -12.43 34.17
CA LYS A 149 25.71 -13.02 34.73
C LYS A 149 25.93 -14.54 34.55
N GLU A 150 24.95 -15.30 34.08
CA GLU A 150 25.07 -16.77 33.98
C GLU A 150 25.99 -17.25 32.83
N VAL A 151 26.24 -16.42 31.80
CA VAL A 151 27.05 -16.82 30.63
C VAL A 151 28.57 -16.82 30.92
N TRP A 152 29.04 -16.24 32.03
CA TRP A 152 30.48 -16.08 32.32
C TRP A 152 31.00 -16.69 33.63
N SER A 153 30.18 -17.38 34.44
CA SER A 153 30.64 -17.99 35.71
C SER A 153 30.48 -19.52 35.79
N GLY A 154 29.69 -20.13 34.91
CA GLY A 154 29.45 -21.57 34.90
C GLY A 154 28.69 -22.11 36.13
N LYS A 155 27.95 -21.26 36.87
CA LYS A 155 27.07 -21.68 37.97
C LYS A 155 25.74 -20.90 37.95
N PRO A 156 24.59 -21.52 38.33
CA PRO A 156 23.28 -20.86 38.31
C PRO A 156 23.13 -19.81 39.42
N ALA A 157 22.30 -18.79 39.17
CA ALA A 157 21.74 -17.94 40.21
C ALA A 157 20.54 -18.64 40.89
N THR A 158 20.45 -18.58 42.22
CA THR A 158 19.51 -19.40 43.01
C THR A 158 18.25 -18.67 43.48
N ASP A 159 17.93 -17.50 42.91
CA ASP A 159 16.71 -16.75 43.28
C ASP A 159 16.19 -15.94 42.07
N TYR A 160 14.96 -16.24 41.66
CA TYR A 160 14.24 -15.61 40.55
C TYR A 160 12.89 -15.01 41.02
N ASP A 161 12.62 -14.98 42.33
CA ASP A 161 11.29 -14.72 42.91
C ASP A 161 10.90 -13.22 42.92
N SER A 162 11.81 -12.34 42.48
CA SER A 162 11.59 -10.89 42.39
C SER A 162 11.19 -10.38 40.99
N LEU A 163 11.02 -11.30 40.03
CA LEU A 163 10.64 -10.96 38.65
C LEU A 163 9.16 -11.21 38.40
N HIS A 164 8.43 -10.15 38.05
CA HIS A 164 6.98 -10.19 37.84
C HIS A 164 6.55 -9.81 36.42
N ILE A 165 5.40 -10.31 35.97
CA ILE A 165 4.86 -10.03 34.62
C ILE A 165 4.47 -8.55 34.51
N PHE A 166 4.99 -7.85 33.48
CA PHE A 166 4.65 -6.44 33.24
C PHE A 166 3.15 -6.27 32.98
N GLY A 167 2.53 -5.28 33.60
CA GLY A 167 1.08 -5.08 33.54
C GLY A 167 0.25 -6.05 34.38
N SER A 168 0.86 -6.94 35.17
CA SER A 168 0.12 -7.75 36.16
C SER A 168 -0.57 -6.88 37.21
N ILE A 169 -1.64 -7.42 37.81
CA ILE A 169 -2.31 -6.79 38.95
C ILE A 169 -1.38 -6.89 40.16
N ALA A 170 -1.21 -5.79 40.88
CA ALA A 170 -0.36 -5.70 42.04
C ALA A 170 -1.11 -5.00 43.19
N TYR A 171 -1.01 -5.55 44.40
CA TYR A 171 -1.60 -4.98 45.61
C TYR A 171 -0.47 -4.48 46.51
N TYR A 172 -0.38 -3.17 46.71
CA TYR A 172 0.65 -2.55 47.55
C TYR A 172 0.10 -2.18 48.92
N HIS A 173 0.89 -2.40 49.97
CA HIS A 173 0.46 -2.12 51.33
C HIS A 173 0.33 -0.62 51.60
N VAL A 174 -0.70 -0.22 52.34
CA VAL A 174 -0.96 1.17 52.75
C VAL A 174 -1.28 1.22 54.24
N THR A 175 -0.50 2.00 54.99
CA THR A 175 -0.71 2.24 56.42
C THR A 175 -1.67 3.40 56.64
N GLU A 176 -2.93 3.20 56.29
CA GLU A 176 -4.06 4.03 56.73
C GLU A 176 -4.82 3.29 57.86
N SER A 177 -5.94 3.83 58.36
CA SER A 177 -6.36 3.60 59.75
C SER A 177 -6.79 2.16 60.09
N LYS A 178 -7.03 1.89 61.39
CA LYS A 178 -7.27 0.53 61.94
C LYS A 178 -8.44 -0.24 61.30
N LEU A 179 -9.31 0.43 60.54
CA LEU A 179 -10.50 -0.13 59.89
C LEU A 179 -10.44 -0.08 58.35
N ASP A 180 -9.41 0.51 57.75
CA ASP A 180 -9.31 0.69 56.29
C ASP A 180 -8.66 -0.53 55.59
N PRO A 181 -8.96 -0.79 54.31
CA PRO A 181 -8.28 -1.83 53.53
C PRO A 181 -6.77 -1.58 53.43
N ARG A 182 -5.98 -2.49 54.01
CA ARG A 182 -4.51 -2.33 54.15
C ARG A 182 -3.71 -2.48 52.85
N ALA A 183 -4.36 -2.74 51.72
CA ALA A 183 -3.69 -2.84 50.43
C ALA A 183 -4.56 -2.22 49.32
N LYS A 184 -3.93 -1.44 48.43
CA LYS A 184 -4.59 -0.80 47.28
C LYS A 184 -4.15 -1.45 45.97
N LYS A 185 -5.07 -1.51 45.00
CA LYS A 185 -4.87 -2.22 43.72
C LYS A 185 -4.22 -1.32 42.67
N ALA A 186 -3.22 -1.86 41.99
CA ALA A 186 -2.40 -1.18 40.99
C ALA A 186 -2.00 -2.13 39.84
N LEU A 187 -1.36 -1.59 38.81
CA LEU A 187 -0.73 -2.36 37.73
C LEU A 187 0.80 -2.28 37.86
N PHE A 188 1.50 -3.38 37.65
CA PHE A 188 2.97 -3.40 37.66
C PHE A 188 3.57 -2.73 36.41
N MET A 189 4.44 -1.73 36.61
CA MET A 189 5.12 -0.98 35.54
C MET A 189 6.64 -1.22 35.49
N GLY A 190 7.15 -2.28 36.12
CA GLY A 190 8.59 -2.55 36.21
C GLY A 190 9.26 -1.94 37.45
N PHE A 191 10.58 -1.75 37.38
CA PHE A 191 11.41 -1.40 38.54
C PHE A 191 11.75 0.09 38.57
N SER A 192 11.78 0.71 39.74
CA SER A 192 12.22 2.11 39.87
C SER A 192 13.75 2.21 39.85
N ALA A 193 14.29 3.12 39.04
CA ALA A 193 15.72 3.42 39.07
C ALA A 193 16.13 3.98 40.45
N GLY A 194 17.32 3.61 40.93
CA GLY A 194 17.92 4.15 42.15
C GLY A 194 17.38 3.61 43.50
N VAL A 195 16.25 2.88 43.51
CA VAL A 195 15.69 2.30 44.75
C VAL A 195 15.25 0.85 44.54
N LYS A 196 15.52 -0.03 45.52
CA LYS A 196 14.87 -1.35 45.56
C LYS A 196 13.37 -1.15 45.78
N GLY A 197 12.57 -1.20 44.73
CA GLY A 197 11.11 -1.02 44.80
C GLY A 197 10.44 -1.16 43.43
N TYR A 198 9.23 -1.68 43.43
CA TYR A 198 8.41 -1.87 42.25
C TYR A 198 7.67 -0.58 41.91
N ARG A 199 7.72 -0.18 40.64
CA ARG A 199 6.97 0.96 40.08
C ARG A 199 5.57 0.48 39.72
N LEU A 200 4.54 1.08 40.30
CA LEU A 200 3.15 0.66 40.12
C LEU A 200 2.30 1.83 39.64
N TRP A 201 1.30 1.55 38.81
CA TRP A 201 0.25 2.50 38.44
C TRP A 201 -0.97 2.28 39.32
N CYS A 202 -1.22 3.18 40.27
CA CYS A 202 -2.42 3.09 41.11
C CYS A 202 -3.65 3.50 40.28
N LEU A 203 -4.59 2.57 40.11
CA LEU A 203 -5.77 2.77 39.27
C LEU A 203 -6.74 3.81 39.83
N GLU A 204 -6.79 3.92 41.16
CA GLU A 204 -7.69 4.81 41.90
C GLU A 204 -7.20 6.26 41.89
N SER A 205 -5.90 6.49 42.15
CA SER A 205 -5.32 7.84 42.18
C SER A 205 -4.77 8.33 40.83
N LYS A 206 -4.74 7.46 39.80
CA LYS A 206 -4.16 7.70 38.47
C LYS A 206 -2.73 8.26 38.53
N LYS A 207 -1.94 7.77 39.49
CA LYS A 207 -0.54 8.19 39.71
C LYS A 207 0.39 6.99 39.82
N THR A 208 1.61 7.19 39.36
CA THR A 208 2.70 6.24 39.55
C THR A 208 3.24 6.34 40.97
N ILE A 209 3.37 5.20 41.63
CA ILE A 209 3.91 5.04 42.97
C ILE A 209 5.10 4.06 42.95
N VAL A 210 5.89 4.05 44.03
CA VAL A 210 6.94 3.05 44.23
C VAL A 210 6.73 2.40 45.59
N SER A 211 6.58 1.08 45.62
CA SER A 211 6.46 0.30 46.87
C SER A 211 7.45 -0.86 46.90
N ARG A 212 7.89 -1.24 48.09
CA ARG A 212 8.67 -2.48 48.34
C ARG A 212 7.78 -3.64 48.72
N ASP A 213 6.68 -3.35 49.39
CA ASP A 213 5.72 -4.32 49.90
C ASP A 213 4.54 -4.40 48.95
N VAL A 214 4.54 -5.44 48.13
CA VAL A 214 3.66 -5.63 46.97
C VAL A 214 3.40 -7.11 46.76
N THR A 215 2.12 -7.49 46.68
CA THR A 215 1.67 -8.85 46.33
C THR A 215 1.14 -8.85 44.89
N PHE A 216 1.60 -9.77 44.04
CA PHE A 216 1.25 -9.81 42.62
C PHE A 216 0.21 -10.90 42.30
N ASP A 217 -0.74 -10.57 41.44
CA ASP A 217 -1.72 -11.48 40.85
C ASP A 217 -1.51 -11.55 39.33
N GLU A 218 -0.70 -12.53 38.93
CA GLU A 218 -0.35 -12.80 37.53
C GLU A 218 -1.37 -13.74 36.83
N SER A 219 -2.32 -14.31 37.58
CA SER A 219 -3.23 -15.36 37.10
C SER A 219 -4.08 -14.92 35.90
N SER A 220 -4.56 -13.68 35.94
CA SER A 220 -5.37 -13.04 34.89
C SER A 220 -4.63 -12.89 33.55
N MET A 221 -3.29 -12.85 33.55
CA MET A 221 -2.46 -12.78 32.34
C MET A 221 -2.12 -14.18 31.81
N LEU A 222 -1.90 -15.15 32.70
CA LEU A 222 -1.61 -16.54 32.34
C LEU A 222 -2.83 -17.26 31.76
N ASN A 223 -4.04 -17.01 32.29
CA ASN A 223 -5.26 -17.68 31.83
C ASN A 223 -5.74 -17.25 30.43
N LYS A 224 -5.29 -16.10 29.89
CA LYS A 224 -5.56 -15.70 28.50
C LYS A 224 -4.81 -16.53 27.44
N VAL A 225 -3.97 -17.49 27.87
CA VAL A 225 -3.02 -18.20 27.00
C VAL A 225 -3.44 -19.65 26.68
N ASN A 226 -4.43 -20.22 27.37
CA ASN A 226 -4.96 -21.57 27.10
C ASN A 226 -6.43 -21.54 26.63
N PRO A 227 -6.72 -21.68 25.32
CA PRO A 227 -8.09 -21.81 24.83
C PRO A 227 -8.76 -23.16 25.17
N ASN A 228 -7.98 -24.19 25.52
CA ASN A 228 -8.46 -25.57 25.70
C ASN A 228 -8.30 -26.08 27.15
N SER A 229 -8.99 -25.43 28.09
CA SER A 229 -9.28 -26.04 29.40
C SER A 229 -10.61 -25.51 29.97
N SER A 230 -11.72 -25.90 29.34
CA SER A 230 -13.02 -25.91 30.01
C SER A 230 -13.05 -27.10 30.98
N ASP A 231 -12.89 -26.81 32.27
CA ASP A 231 -12.89 -27.84 33.31
C ASP A 231 -14.33 -28.21 33.70
N THR A 232 -14.75 -29.44 33.39
CA THR A 232 -15.88 -30.09 34.07
C THR A 232 -15.67 -31.60 34.03
N SER A 233 -15.09 -32.12 35.10
CA SER A 233 -14.90 -33.56 35.30
C SER A 233 -16.19 -34.21 35.84
N GLN A 234 -16.90 -34.96 35.01
CA GLN A 234 -17.77 -36.05 35.48
C GLN A 234 -17.50 -37.32 34.67
N GLN A 235 -17.16 -38.39 35.38
CA GLN A 235 -16.81 -39.69 34.81
C GLN A 235 -18.06 -40.46 34.39
N VAL A 236 -18.11 -40.94 33.15
CA VAL A 236 -18.90 -42.12 32.78
C VAL A 236 -18.01 -43.05 31.97
N GLU A 237 -17.90 -44.27 32.46
CA GLU A 237 -17.10 -45.37 31.93
C GLU A 237 -17.82 -46.03 30.75
N TYR A 238 -17.16 -46.29 29.61
CA TYR A 238 -17.64 -47.29 28.65
C TYR A 238 -16.51 -47.97 27.88
N THR A 239 -16.71 -49.26 27.63
CA THR A 239 -15.76 -50.22 27.06
C THR A 239 -15.75 -50.22 25.51
N PRO A 240 -14.65 -50.67 24.88
CA PRO A 240 -14.58 -50.76 23.42
C PRO A 240 -15.43 -51.93 22.90
N LYS A 241 -16.31 -51.66 21.93
CA LYS A 241 -16.93 -52.68 21.07
C LYS A 241 -16.46 -52.49 19.63
N GLN A 242 -15.90 -53.55 19.06
CA GLN A 242 -15.83 -53.71 17.60
C GLN A 242 -17.23 -54.06 17.06
N VAL A 243 -17.56 -53.56 15.87
CA VAL A 243 -18.43 -54.26 14.91
C VAL A 243 -17.89 -53.94 13.50
N GLU A 244 -17.74 -54.97 12.68
CA GLU A 244 -17.41 -54.85 11.24
C GLU A 244 -18.61 -54.31 10.44
N PHE A 245 -18.35 -53.84 9.22
CA PHE A 245 -19.36 -53.88 8.15
C PHE A 245 -18.72 -54.36 6.85
N GLU A 246 -19.43 -55.27 6.19
CA GLU A 246 -18.96 -56.07 5.06
C GLU A 246 -18.99 -55.31 3.72
N GLU A 247 -18.17 -55.77 2.77
CA GLU A 247 -18.33 -55.45 1.35
C GLU A 247 -19.56 -56.16 0.77
N ALA A 248 -20.25 -55.52 -0.18
CA ALA A 248 -21.22 -56.17 -1.05
C ALA A 248 -20.85 -55.94 -2.52
N VAL A 249 -20.49 -57.04 -3.20
CA VAL A 249 -20.24 -57.10 -4.65
C VAL A 249 -21.45 -57.71 -5.36
N VAL A 250 -21.85 -57.16 -6.50
CA VAL A 250 -22.68 -57.87 -7.49
C VAL A 250 -22.05 -57.72 -8.89
N ILE A 251 -22.05 -58.81 -9.64
CA ILE A 251 -21.29 -59.09 -10.87
C ILE A 251 -22.19 -59.00 -12.12
N PRO A 252 -21.65 -58.77 -13.34
CA PRO A 252 -22.43 -58.36 -14.52
C PRO A 252 -22.86 -59.53 -15.42
N THR A 253 -23.41 -59.23 -16.60
CA THR A 253 -23.54 -60.18 -17.72
C THR A 253 -23.23 -59.53 -19.07
N THR A 254 -22.90 -60.34 -20.07
CA THR A 254 -22.04 -60.00 -21.22
C THR A 254 -22.75 -60.03 -22.58
N ASN A 255 -22.10 -59.48 -23.62
CA ASN A 255 -21.67 -60.19 -24.86
C ASN A 255 -21.09 -59.19 -25.90
N THR A 256 -19.80 -59.24 -26.25
CA THR A 256 -19.18 -59.90 -27.46
C THR A 256 -19.66 -59.35 -28.82
N THR A 257 -18.87 -59.12 -29.89
CA THR A 257 -17.47 -59.44 -30.33
C THR A 257 -16.94 -58.26 -31.23
N ASN A 258 -15.70 -58.13 -31.79
CA ASN A 258 -14.43 -58.89 -31.80
C ASN A 258 -13.20 -58.01 -32.21
N ASN A 259 -12.00 -58.57 -32.00
CA ASN A 259 -10.73 -58.49 -32.79
C ASN A 259 -9.97 -57.18 -33.09
N SER A 260 -8.77 -57.09 -32.49
CA SER A 260 -7.51 -56.45 -32.96
C SER A 260 -6.83 -57.28 -34.10
N PRO A 261 -5.60 -57.01 -34.65
CA PRO A 261 -4.32 -56.57 -34.02
C PRO A 261 -3.75 -55.23 -34.58
N THR A 262 -2.78 -54.48 -34.01
CA THR A 262 -1.48 -54.69 -33.29
C THR A 262 -0.23 -54.63 -34.21
N GLU A 263 0.88 -54.09 -33.68
CA GLU A 263 2.27 -54.00 -34.21
C GLU A 263 2.54 -52.93 -35.28
N GLU A 264 3.73 -52.34 -35.48
CA GLU A 264 4.90 -51.89 -34.69
C GLU A 264 5.98 -51.49 -35.76
N LYS A 265 6.95 -50.62 -35.38
CA LYS A 265 8.31 -50.40 -35.99
C LYS A 265 8.62 -49.26 -37.00
N GLU A 266 9.54 -48.41 -36.53
CA GLU A 266 10.89 -48.02 -37.04
C GLU A 266 11.20 -47.57 -38.50
N SER A 267 11.96 -46.45 -38.53
CA SER A 267 13.16 -46.10 -39.34
C SER A 267 13.13 -45.81 -40.86
N ASP A 268 13.44 -44.54 -41.17
CA ASP A 268 14.56 -44.01 -41.98
C ASP A 268 14.74 -44.22 -43.52
N ASP A 269 15.00 -43.06 -44.16
CA ASP A 269 16.09 -42.72 -45.13
C ASP A 269 15.89 -42.51 -46.67
N GLU A 270 16.58 -41.43 -47.12
CA GLU A 270 17.06 -40.98 -48.46
C GLU A 270 16.07 -40.73 -49.63
N GLU A 271 16.20 -39.71 -50.50
CA GLU A 271 17.35 -39.33 -51.37
C GLU A 271 17.32 -37.83 -51.86
N VAL A 272 18.35 -37.39 -52.61
CA VAL A 272 18.66 -35.98 -53.00
C VAL A 272 19.22 -35.94 -54.46
N PRO A 273 19.57 -34.79 -55.10
CA PRO A 273 18.81 -33.77 -55.86
C PRO A 273 18.94 -33.94 -57.44
N PRO A 274 18.71 -32.94 -58.35
CA PRO A 274 19.67 -31.83 -58.60
C PRO A 274 19.16 -30.44 -59.16
N GLN A 275 19.85 -29.37 -58.73
CA GLN A 275 20.33 -28.14 -59.45
C GLN A 275 19.41 -27.24 -60.34
N GLU A 276 19.16 -26.01 -59.85
CA GLU A 276 19.68 -24.65 -60.27
C GLU A 276 19.95 -24.28 -61.78
N PRO A 277 20.04 -22.97 -62.20
CA PRO A 277 20.57 -21.80 -61.44
C PRO A 277 20.03 -20.34 -61.68
N SER A 278 20.13 -19.48 -60.64
CA SER A 278 20.65 -18.06 -60.64
C SER A 278 20.02 -16.93 -61.54
N GLN A 279 20.20 -15.60 -61.35
CA GLN A 279 21.18 -14.76 -60.62
C GLN A 279 20.56 -13.51 -59.92
N GLN A 280 21.38 -12.86 -59.06
CA GLN A 280 21.11 -11.65 -58.27
C GLN A 280 21.47 -10.32 -59.00
N SER A 281 21.07 -9.16 -58.44
CA SER A 281 21.96 -7.99 -58.31
C SER A 281 21.50 -7.00 -57.24
N VAL A 282 22.44 -6.16 -56.74
CA VAL A 282 22.29 -5.19 -55.64
C VAL A 282 23.02 -3.88 -56.04
N PRO A 283 23.07 -2.84 -55.17
CA PRO A 283 22.24 -1.63 -55.17
C PRO A 283 22.79 -0.47 -56.04
N ILE A 284 21.97 0.57 -56.24
CA ILE A 284 22.42 1.84 -56.87
C ILE A 284 22.12 3.05 -55.98
N ALA A 285 23.18 3.72 -55.54
CA ALA A 285 23.13 5.11 -55.12
C ALA A 285 24.13 5.92 -55.97
N VAL A 286 23.79 7.20 -56.24
CA VAL A 286 24.65 8.25 -56.84
C VAL A 286 24.96 8.16 -58.36
N ARG A 287 24.09 8.77 -59.19
CA ARG A 287 24.46 9.82 -60.21
C ARG A 287 23.24 10.39 -60.98
N ARG A 288 22.57 11.36 -60.34
CA ARG A 288 22.09 12.69 -60.82
C ARG A 288 21.66 12.93 -62.28
N THR A 289 20.51 13.62 -62.41
CA THR A 289 20.38 14.86 -63.21
C THR A 289 19.69 15.98 -62.40
N ARG A 290 19.85 17.23 -62.84
CA ARG A 290 19.63 18.49 -62.08
C ARG A 290 18.30 19.16 -62.48
N ARG A 291 17.50 19.62 -61.51
CA ARG A 291 16.51 20.70 -61.72
C ARG A 291 17.01 21.99 -61.06
N GLU A 292 16.74 23.12 -61.69
CA GLU A 292 17.19 24.44 -61.25
C GLU A 292 16.08 25.15 -60.46
N ASN A 293 16.43 25.68 -59.28
CA ASN A 293 15.55 26.61 -58.56
C ASN A 293 15.81 28.05 -59.03
N LYS A 294 14.85 28.63 -59.77
CA LYS A 294 14.75 30.08 -59.95
C LYS A 294 13.77 30.64 -58.92
N LYS A 295 14.17 31.67 -58.17
CA LYS A 295 13.27 32.45 -57.31
C LYS A 295 12.36 33.35 -58.17
N PRO A 296 11.04 33.36 -57.96
CA PRO A 296 10.19 34.49 -58.33
C PRO A 296 10.45 35.65 -57.37
N ALA A 297 10.71 36.85 -57.90
CA ALA A 297 11.02 38.03 -57.09
C ALA A 297 9.74 38.79 -56.70
N ARG A 298 9.48 38.89 -55.39
CA ARG A 298 8.77 40.05 -54.80
C ARG A 298 9.40 40.32 -53.43
N PHE A 299 9.99 41.50 -53.29
CA PHE A 299 10.63 42.05 -52.09
C PHE A 299 11.88 41.33 -51.57
N ALA A 300 12.98 41.58 -52.29
CA ALA A 300 14.23 41.94 -51.62
C ALA A 300 14.13 43.39 -51.09
N ASP A 301 15.12 43.79 -50.29
CA ASP A 301 15.41 45.16 -49.84
C ASP A 301 14.43 45.81 -48.84
N MET A 302 14.68 45.57 -47.55
CA MET A 302 14.79 46.68 -46.60
C MET A 302 15.81 46.40 -45.48
N VAL A 303 16.42 47.48 -44.99
CA VAL A 303 17.62 47.48 -44.13
C VAL A 303 17.24 47.80 -42.68
N ALA A 304 18.11 47.39 -41.75
CA ALA A 304 18.06 47.59 -40.30
C ALA A 304 17.62 48.98 -39.82
N TYR A 305 17.14 49.05 -38.56
CA TYR A 305 17.81 49.86 -37.53
C TYR A 305 17.55 49.29 -36.14
N ALA A 306 18.62 49.22 -35.33
CA ALA A 306 18.54 49.30 -33.88
C ALA A 306 19.21 50.62 -33.47
N LEU A 307 18.57 51.42 -32.64
CA LEU A 307 19.22 52.41 -31.77
C LEU A 307 18.36 52.65 -30.52
N PRO A 308 18.98 53.01 -29.38
CA PRO A 308 18.32 53.23 -28.11
C PRO A 308 17.83 54.69 -27.96
N VAL A 309 17.06 54.95 -26.92
CA VAL A 309 17.01 56.27 -26.28
C VAL A 309 17.36 56.09 -24.81
N VAL A 310 18.38 56.83 -24.38
CA VAL A 310 18.81 57.04 -23.00
C VAL A 310 18.69 58.54 -22.74
N ASP A 311 18.23 58.90 -21.54
CA ASP A 311 18.50 60.14 -20.77
C ASP A 311 17.24 60.66 -20.06
N ASP A 312 17.31 61.26 -18.86
CA ASP A 312 18.28 61.06 -17.77
C ASP A 312 17.69 61.67 -16.47
N GLY A 313 18.08 61.11 -15.31
CA GLY A 313 17.95 61.71 -13.98
C GLY A 313 16.54 61.94 -13.40
N SER A 314 16.38 62.22 -12.09
CA SER A 314 17.27 62.03 -10.93
C SER A 314 16.53 62.49 -9.66
N VAL A 315 16.84 61.91 -8.48
CA VAL A 315 16.36 62.36 -7.13
C VAL A 315 14.83 62.17 -6.92
N GLY A 316 14.28 61.83 -5.75
CA GLY A 316 14.86 61.40 -4.48
C GLY A 316 13.94 61.77 -3.29
N ASP A 317 13.76 60.82 -2.37
CA ASP A 317 13.29 60.96 -0.97
C ASP A 317 11.83 61.40 -0.64
N SER A 318 11.40 60.94 0.55
CA SER A 318 10.37 61.47 1.49
C SER A 318 8.88 61.74 1.11
N ALA A 319 8.00 60.84 1.59
CA ALA A 319 7.04 61.04 2.71
C ALA A 319 5.73 61.89 2.62
N ILE A 320 4.65 61.29 3.19
CA ILE A 320 3.48 61.86 3.94
C ILE A 320 2.25 62.42 3.17
N GLY A 321 1.06 62.14 3.73
CA GLY A 321 -0.30 62.59 3.35
C GLY A 321 -1.15 61.44 2.77
N GLU A 322 -1.98 60.68 3.49
CA GLU A 322 -2.85 60.90 4.68
C GLU A 322 -4.11 61.76 4.45
N GLU A 323 -5.19 61.39 5.17
CA GLU A 323 -6.60 61.88 5.13
C GLU A 323 -7.47 61.35 3.93
N GLU A 324 -8.70 60.85 4.11
CA GLU A 324 -9.48 60.62 5.34
C GLU A 324 -10.55 59.52 5.17
N ASP A 325 -10.93 58.98 6.33
CA ASP A 325 -11.94 57.99 6.68
C ASP A 325 -13.41 58.37 6.36
N GLU A 326 -14.32 57.38 6.33
CA GLU A 326 -15.27 57.18 7.45
C GLU A 326 -16.05 55.85 7.37
N CYS A 327 -16.28 55.25 8.54
CA CYS A 327 -17.01 54.00 8.74
C CYS A 327 -18.50 54.25 9.01
N LEU A 328 -19.33 53.20 8.92
CA LEU A 328 -20.60 53.13 9.65
C LEU A 328 -20.87 51.69 10.12
N GLU A 329 -20.91 51.52 11.44
CA GLU A 329 -21.34 50.29 12.13
C GLU A 329 -22.88 50.27 12.29
N ILE A 330 -23.47 49.07 12.34
CA ILE A 330 -24.78 48.84 12.99
C ILE A 330 -24.69 47.57 13.84
N GLU A 331 -25.00 47.69 15.12
CA GLU A 331 -25.12 46.60 16.10
C GLU A 331 -26.39 45.75 15.89
N ILE A 332 -26.38 44.49 16.35
CA ILE A 332 -27.61 43.78 16.71
C ILE A 332 -27.45 43.19 18.13
N ASP A 333 -28.38 43.57 19.00
CA ASP A 333 -28.42 43.28 20.43
C ASP A 333 -28.87 41.83 20.74
N SER A 334 -28.56 41.34 21.95
CA SER A 334 -28.81 39.96 22.38
C SER A 334 -29.69 39.90 23.63
N GLY A 335 -30.89 39.29 23.53
CA GLY A 335 -31.75 39.10 24.70
C GLY A 335 -32.98 38.19 24.51
N ASN A 336 -33.26 37.37 25.54
CA ASN A 336 -34.52 36.67 25.83
C ASN A 336 -34.97 35.46 24.95
N ALA A 337 -34.24 34.35 25.13
CA ALA A 337 -34.69 33.07 25.72
C ALA A 337 -36.13 32.50 25.51
N HIS A 338 -36.17 31.15 25.55
CA HIS A 338 -37.31 30.24 25.85
C HIS A 338 -38.33 29.90 24.74
N HIS A 339 -38.03 28.87 23.93
CA HIS A 339 -38.55 27.49 24.09
C HIS A 339 -37.99 26.60 22.97
N GLY A 340 -37.71 25.33 23.25
CA GLY A 340 -37.49 24.33 22.19
C GLY A 340 -38.78 23.58 21.90
N VAL A 341 -38.97 23.11 20.66
CA VAL A 341 -39.79 21.93 20.30
C VAL A 341 -39.44 21.51 18.86
N VAL A 342 -39.53 20.20 18.60
CA VAL A 342 -39.43 19.55 17.28
C VAL A 342 -40.63 19.92 16.42
N GLY A 343 -40.46 20.19 15.11
CA GLY A 343 -41.57 20.44 14.20
C GLY A 343 -41.24 20.14 12.74
N GLU A 344 -42.02 19.24 12.15
CA GLU A 344 -42.12 19.05 10.70
C GLU A 344 -42.74 20.30 10.05
N VAL A 345 -42.32 20.67 8.85
CA VAL A 345 -43.02 21.68 8.04
C VAL A 345 -43.92 20.96 7.03
N LEU A 346 -45.14 20.66 7.46
CA LEU A 346 -46.24 20.33 6.56
C LEU A 346 -46.78 21.63 5.95
N VAL A 347 -46.91 21.68 4.63
CA VAL A 347 -47.70 22.71 3.93
C VAL A 347 -48.94 22.00 3.38
N ALA A 348 -50.11 22.40 3.87
CA ALA A 348 -51.38 21.87 3.39
C ALA A 348 -51.83 22.62 2.14
N ASP A 349 -52.34 21.88 1.15
CA ASP A 349 -53.21 22.42 0.09
C ASP A 349 -54.67 22.37 0.58
N GLU A 350 -55.42 23.46 0.39
CA GLU A 350 -56.67 23.71 1.13
C GLU A 350 -57.93 23.11 0.47
N GLU A 351 -57.79 22.35 -0.63
CA GLU A 351 -58.95 21.77 -1.37
C GLU A 351 -58.91 20.25 -1.62
N SER A 352 -57.83 19.50 -1.32
CA SER A 352 -57.68 18.10 -1.79
C SER A 352 -57.48 16.99 -0.74
N GLY A 353 -56.82 17.26 0.40
CA GLY A 353 -56.87 16.38 1.58
C GLY A 353 -56.13 15.02 1.54
N ASP A 354 -55.29 14.76 0.54
CA ASP A 354 -54.44 13.55 0.44
C ASP A 354 -53.04 13.90 -0.12
N TRP A 355 -52.00 13.13 0.24
CA TRP A 355 -50.60 13.41 -0.13
C TRP A 355 -50.13 12.57 -1.32
N ILE A 356 -49.52 13.20 -2.33
CA ILE A 356 -48.91 12.55 -3.50
C ILE A 356 -47.51 13.12 -3.78
N GLU A 357 -46.56 12.27 -4.12
CA GLU A 357 -45.14 12.58 -4.38
C GLU A 357 -44.81 12.31 -5.86
N PHE A 358 -44.34 13.30 -6.64
CA PHE A 358 -43.81 13.10 -8.00
C PHE A 358 -42.78 14.14 -8.47
N GLU A 359 -41.92 13.71 -9.39
CA GLU A 359 -40.81 14.43 -10.02
C GLU A 359 -41.22 15.62 -10.91
N VAL A 360 -40.27 16.52 -11.19
CA VAL A 360 -40.36 17.48 -12.32
C VAL A 360 -39.13 17.37 -13.22
N SER A 361 -39.39 17.19 -14.51
CA SER A 361 -38.42 17.32 -15.60
C SER A 361 -38.72 18.58 -16.43
N VAL A 362 -37.68 19.38 -16.70
CA VAL A 362 -37.50 20.34 -17.83
C VAL A 362 -38.56 21.44 -18.07
N VAL A 363 -38.10 22.70 -18.13
CA VAL A 363 -38.67 23.75 -19.03
C VAL A 363 -37.52 24.58 -19.62
N GLU A 364 -37.57 24.84 -20.93
CA GLU A 364 -36.63 25.67 -21.71
C GLU A 364 -36.97 27.18 -21.63
N PHE A 365 -36.02 28.05 -22.00
CA PHE A 365 -36.31 29.30 -22.70
C PHE A 365 -35.23 29.60 -23.73
N GLY A 366 -35.64 29.93 -24.97
CA GLY A 366 -34.74 30.23 -26.09
C GLY A 366 -34.67 31.71 -26.47
N GLY A 367 -33.70 32.06 -27.32
CA GLY A 367 -33.52 33.39 -27.91
C GLY A 367 -32.46 33.39 -29.03
N GLU A 368 -32.91 33.51 -30.28
CA GLU A 368 -32.11 33.62 -31.52
C GLU A 368 -31.35 34.98 -31.60
N VAL A 369 -30.43 35.30 -32.53
CA VAL A 369 -29.99 34.76 -33.84
C VAL A 369 -28.47 34.98 -33.99
N GLY A 370 -27.75 34.17 -34.78
CA GLY A 370 -26.37 34.47 -35.19
C GLY A 370 -25.73 33.50 -36.20
N GLU A 371 -26.29 33.34 -37.41
CA GLU A 371 -25.63 32.62 -38.52
C GLU A 371 -24.70 33.54 -39.34
N GLU A 372 -23.46 33.10 -39.61
CA GLU A 372 -22.95 32.89 -40.98
C GLU A 372 -21.53 32.24 -40.98
N ALA A 373 -21.32 31.29 -41.89
CA ALA A 373 -20.07 30.80 -42.54
C ALA A 373 -18.74 30.64 -41.73
N GLY A 374 -17.87 29.64 -41.98
CA GLY A 374 -17.84 28.60 -43.02
C GLY A 374 -16.40 28.39 -43.54
N GLY A 375 -15.90 27.15 -43.54
CA GLY A 375 -14.50 26.80 -43.86
C GLY A 375 -13.54 26.96 -42.66
N ASP A 376 -12.47 26.19 -42.50
CA ASP A 376 -11.92 25.11 -43.32
C ASP A 376 -11.49 23.92 -42.45
N GLY A 377 -11.35 22.74 -43.07
CA GLY A 377 -10.76 21.57 -42.43
C GLY A 377 -9.24 21.69 -42.31
N GLU A 378 -8.76 22.48 -41.36
CA GLU A 378 -7.34 22.47 -40.98
C GLU A 378 -7.00 21.28 -40.07
N HIS A 379 -5.78 20.77 -40.22
CA HIS A 379 -5.26 19.67 -39.43
C HIS A 379 -5.25 20.01 -37.94
N ARG A 380 -6.18 19.42 -37.16
CA ARG A 380 -5.94 19.24 -35.72
C ARG A 380 -4.68 18.38 -35.57
N GLU A 381 -3.64 18.95 -34.97
CA GLU A 381 -2.51 18.16 -34.43
C GLU A 381 -3.09 17.08 -33.51
N VAL A 382 -2.56 15.86 -33.56
CA VAL A 382 -2.92 14.82 -32.59
C VAL A 382 -2.45 15.32 -31.22
N LEU A 383 -3.38 15.48 -30.28
CA LEU A 383 -3.04 15.95 -28.94
C LEU A 383 -2.69 14.75 -28.06
N GLU A 384 -1.49 14.78 -27.51
CA GLU A 384 -1.09 13.95 -26.36
C GLU A 384 -1.49 14.72 -25.10
N ILE A 385 -2.37 14.11 -24.28
CA ILE A 385 -2.97 14.76 -23.10
C ILE A 385 -2.64 13.96 -21.84
N GLY A 386 -1.97 14.62 -20.90
CA GLY A 386 -1.65 14.07 -19.59
C GLY A 386 -2.65 14.51 -18.53
N VAL A 387 -3.13 13.58 -17.70
CA VAL A 387 -3.83 13.90 -16.45
C VAL A 387 -3.04 13.27 -15.31
N VAL A 388 -2.48 14.10 -14.45
CA VAL A 388 -1.60 13.67 -13.37
C VAL A 388 -2.25 14.02 -12.03
N ILE A 389 -2.43 13.03 -11.15
CA ILE A 389 -3.30 13.13 -9.98
C ILE A 389 -2.57 12.69 -8.72
N GLU A 390 -2.40 13.65 -7.81
CA GLU A 390 -2.08 13.47 -6.41
C GLU A 390 -3.31 13.75 -5.56
N ALA A 391 -3.37 13.21 -4.35
CA ALA A 391 -4.61 13.11 -3.58
C ALA A 391 -4.50 13.30 -2.06
N VAL A 392 -3.59 14.14 -1.54
CA VAL A 392 -3.38 14.31 -0.08
C VAL A 392 -3.43 15.74 0.44
N ALA A 393 -4.45 15.98 1.28
CA ALA A 393 -4.45 17.01 2.29
C ALA A 393 -4.23 16.31 3.62
N GLY A 394 -3.07 16.50 4.23
CA GLY A 394 -2.85 16.05 5.60
C GLY A 394 -3.99 16.47 6.56
N ASP A 395 -4.40 15.58 7.45
CA ASP A 395 -5.52 15.81 8.37
C ASP A 395 -5.30 17.05 9.26
N VAL A 396 -6.16 18.07 9.11
CA VAL A 396 -6.11 19.29 9.93
C VAL A 396 -6.88 19.10 11.24
N ALA A 397 -6.16 19.04 12.35
CA ALA A 397 -6.71 19.01 13.69
C ALA A 397 -7.05 20.42 14.20
N ARG A 398 -8.21 20.98 13.79
CA ARG A 398 -8.83 22.10 14.53
C ARG A 398 -9.64 21.56 15.71
N VAL A 399 -9.03 21.53 16.90
CA VAL A 399 -9.73 21.28 18.16
C VAL A 399 -10.31 22.59 18.70
N VAL A 400 -11.62 22.77 18.54
CA VAL A 400 -12.37 23.72 19.38
C VAL A 400 -12.49 23.10 20.78
N ARG A 401 -12.08 23.82 21.82
CA ARG A 401 -12.18 23.32 23.21
C ARG A 401 -13.66 23.12 23.59
N PRO A 402 -14.01 22.07 24.35
CA PRO A 402 -15.29 22.05 25.04
C PRO A 402 -15.31 23.16 26.09
N LEU A 403 -16.44 23.85 26.20
CA LEU A 403 -16.71 24.80 27.29
C LEU A 403 -16.61 24.07 28.65
N PRO A 404 -16.03 24.70 29.69
CA PRO A 404 -16.04 24.13 31.03
C PRO A 404 -17.47 24.11 31.60
N PRO A 405 -17.82 23.16 32.47
CA PRO A 405 -19.11 23.15 33.16
C PRO A 405 -19.24 24.34 34.11
N HIS A 406 -20.47 24.76 34.38
CA HIS A 406 -20.79 25.83 35.34
C HIS A 406 -20.07 25.67 36.69
N ASN A 407 -19.49 26.79 37.15
CA ASN A 407 -18.93 27.10 38.47
C ASN A 407 -17.40 27.32 38.51
N ALA A 408 -16.97 28.51 38.10
CA ALA A 408 -15.78 29.20 38.63
C ALA A 408 -15.99 30.72 38.50
N ASP A 409 -15.64 31.48 39.53
CA ASP A 409 -15.90 32.92 39.63
C ASP A 409 -15.02 33.78 38.70
N ALA A 410 -15.48 35.02 38.47
CA ALA A 410 -14.86 35.98 37.58
C ALA A 410 -13.49 36.50 38.05
N GLY A 411 -12.63 36.89 37.10
CA GLY A 411 -11.49 37.77 37.39
C GLY A 411 -10.27 37.64 36.47
N GLU A 412 -10.38 38.08 35.22
CA GLU A 412 -9.43 39.01 34.55
C GLU A 412 -9.79 39.14 33.06
N ALA A 413 -9.85 40.38 32.55
CA ALA A 413 -10.11 40.66 31.16
C ALA A 413 -8.79 40.70 30.39
N VAL A 414 -8.59 39.74 29.47
CA VAL A 414 -7.48 39.79 28.50
C VAL A 414 -7.91 40.66 27.33
N THR A 415 -7.13 41.71 27.05
CA THR A 415 -7.40 42.70 26.01
C THR A 415 -7.18 42.16 24.61
N GLY A 416 -7.94 42.68 23.63
CA GLY A 416 -8.10 42.12 22.28
C GLY A 416 -6.87 42.08 21.35
N GLU A 417 -5.67 42.41 21.81
CA GLU A 417 -4.43 42.30 21.02
C GLU A 417 -3.61 41.04 21.35
N ASP A 418 -3.80 40.41 22.51
CA ASP A 418 -3.11 39.15 22.88
C ASP A 418 -3.65 37.90 22.14
N LEU A 419 -4.66 38.05 21.29
CA LEU A 419 -5.28 36.97 20.52
C LEU A 419 -4.70 36.77 19.10
N ARG A 420 -3.70 37.56 18.69
CA ARG A 420 -3.07 37.46 17.36
C ARG A 420 -1.81 36.58 17.27
N GLN A 421 -1.43 35.83 18.32
CA GLN A 421 -0.16 35.10 18.33
C GLN A 421 -0.21 33.62 18.79
N PHE A 422 -1.37 32.95 18.78
CA PHE A 422 -1.42 31.51 19.17
C PHE A 422 -2.49 30.65 18.48
N VAL A 423 -2.67 30.76 17.15
CA VAL A 423 -3.43 29.78 16.34
C VAL A 423 -2.79 29.55 14.97
N GLU A 424 -1.67 28.82 14.93
CA GLU A 424 -1.25 28.12 13.71
C GLU A 424 -1.89 26.74 13.65
N SER A 425 -2.48 26.42 12.51
CA SER A 425 -3.32 25.23 12.30
C SER A 425 -2.48 23.97 12.21
N ARG A 426 -2.67 23.04 13.16
CA ARG A 426 -2.07 21.70 13.14
C ARG A 426 -2.62 20.87 11.99
N ALA A 427 -1.92 20.90 10.87
CA ALA A 427 -2.16 20.05 9.72
C ALA A 427 -1.16 18.90 9.69
N ASN A 428 -1.63 17.67 9.53
CA ASN A 428 -0.76 16.50 9.36
C ASN A 428 -0.26 16.38 7.89
N HIS A 429 0.15 17.50 7.27
CA HIS A 429 0.64 17.61 5.88
C HIS A 429 1.97 16.86 5.63
N ASP A 430 2.66 16.43 6.69
CA ASP A 430 4.09 16.09 6.65
C ASP A 430 4.45 14.73 6.01
N VAL A 431 3.45 13.92 5.63
CA VAL A 431 3.64 12.47 5.37
C VAL A 431 3.85 12.14 3.89
N VAL A 432 3.02 12.66 2.98
CA VAL A 432 2.90 12.12 1.60
C VAL A 432 3.69 12.93 0.57
N VAL A 433 4.96 13.19 0.90
CA VAL A 433 5.93 13.78 -0.05
C VAL A 433 6.08 12.90 -1.29
N ALA A 434 5.98 11.57 -1.15
CA ALA A 434 6.14 10.62 -2.24
C ALA A 434 5.13 10.83 -3.39
N GLY A 435 3.82 10.91 -3.09
CA GLY A 435 2.79 11.11 -4.11
C GLY A 435 2.94 12.44 -4.86
N VAL A 436 3.20 13.55 -4.14
CA VAL A 436 3.45 14.85 -4.77
C VAL A 436 4.72 14.85 -5.62
N ALA A 437 5.79 14.25 -5.10
CA ALA A 437 7.05 14.13 -5.83
C ALA A 437 6.89 13.27 -7.09
N ASP A 438 6.10 12.19 -7.03
CA ASP A 438 5.80 11.33 -8.17
C ASP A 438 5.04 12.09 -9.26
N ILE A 439 4.03 12.87 -8.88
CA ILE A 439 3.21 13.67 -9.79
C ILE A 439 4.03 14.81 -10.42
N CYS A 440 4.86 15.47 -9.63
CA CYS A 440 5.81 16.45 -10.12
C CYS A 440 6.79 15.81 -11.12
N HIS A 441 7.35 14.64 -10.80
CA HIS A 441 8.30 13.95 -11.68
C HIS A 441 7.63 13.48 -12.98
N ALA A 442 6.43 12.90 -12.91
CA ALA A 442 5.66 12.51 -14.10
C ALA A 442 5.37 13.71 -15.01
N TYR A 443 5.01 14.87 -14.44
CA TYR A 443 4.87 16.12 -15.22
C TYR A 443 6.17 16.49 -15.94
N GLN A 444 7.33 16.39 -15.29
CA GLN A 444 8.62 16.67 -15.95
C GLN A 444 8.95 15.65 -17.05
N VAL A 445 8.62 14.36 -16.89
CA VAL A 445 8.76 13.33 -17.94
C VAL A 445 7.94 13.72 -19.17
N LEU A 446 6.64 14.02 -19.00
CA LEU A 446 5.75 14.42 -20.09
C LEU A 446 6.21 15.72 -20.78
N LYS A 447 6.63 16.72 -19.99
CA LYS A 447 7.11 18.02 -20.49
C LYS A 447 8.42 17.89 -21.26
N ARG A 448 9.37 17.06 -20.79
CA ARG A 448 10.58 16.69 -21.55
C ARG A 448 10.25 15.87 -22.80
N GLY A 449 9.18 15.08 -22.76
CA GLY A 449 8.64 14.33 -23.89
C GLY A 449 8.11 15.20 -25.03
N GLY A 450 7.72 16.44 -24.74
CA GLY A 450 7.18 17.41 -25.69
C GLY A 450 5.68 17.69 -25.54
N LEU A 451 5.02 17.13 -24.52
CA LEU A 451 3.65 17.51 -24.19
C LEU A 451 3.62 18.97 -23.71
N LYS A 452 2.62 19.72 -24.18
CA LYS A 452 2.44 21.15 -23.89
C LYS A 452 1.68 21.33 -22.56
N ASP A 453 1.99 22.37 -21.79
CA ASP A 453 1.39 22.60 -20.46
C ASP A 453 -0.14 22.74 -20.51
N GLU A 454 -0.70 23.28 -21.61
CA GLU A 454 -2.15 23.35 -21.83
C GLU A 454 -2.84 21.97 -21.93
N ASN A 455 -2.09 20.93 -22.29
CA ASN A 455 -2.55 19.54 -22.40
C ASN A 455 -2.20 18.67 -21.18
N ILE A 456 -1.52 19.21 -20.17
CA ILE A 456 -1.23 18.46 -18.94
C ILE A 456 -2.07 19.07 -17.81
N VAL A 457 -3.05 18.32 -17.30
CA VAL A 457 -3.88 18.70 -16.16
C VAL A 457 -3.29 18.12 -14.88
N VAL A 458 -2.94 18.99 -13.93
CA VAL A 458 -2.33 18.58 -12.65
C VAL A 458 -3.29 18.79 -11.48
N PHE A 459 -3.58 17.70 -10.77
CA PHE A 459 -4.15 17.72 -9.43
C PHE A 459 -3.03 17.47 -8.42
N MET A 460 -2.79 18.43 -7.52
CA MET A 460 -1.92 18.25 -6.37
C MET A 460 -2.30 19.23 -5.26
N TYR A 461 -2.30 18.82 -4.00
CA TYR A 461 -2.79 19.68 -2.91
C TYR A 461 -1.89 20.90 -2.65
N ASP A 462 -0.61 20.82 -3.04
CA ASP A 462 0.40 21.91 -3.05
C ASP A 462 0.90 22.37 -1.66
N ASP A 463 0.88 21.47 -0.67
CA ASP A 463 1.32 21.70 0.72
C ASP A 463 2.77 21.26 1.03
N ILE A 464 3.47 20.60 0.08
CA ILE A 464 4.80 20.02 0.29
C ILE A 464 5.96 21.00 0.00
N ALA A 465 5.94 21.69 -1.13
CA ALA A 465 7.09 22.49 -1.58
C ALA A 465 7.49 23.57 -0.56
N ASN A 466 6.51 24.27 0.01
CA ASN A 466 6.73 25.34 0.98
C ASN A 466 6.48 24.91 2.44
N ASN A 467 6.36 23.60 2.69
CA ASN A 467 6.14 23.05 4.03
C ASN A 467 7.27 23.46 4.99
N GLU A 468 6.94 23.63 6.27
CA GLU A 468 7.90 23.97 7.31
C GLU A 468 8.93 22.87 7.56
N GLU A 469 8.51 21.61 7.42
CA GLU A 469 9.32 20.41 7.57
C GLU A 469 10.09 20.03 6.30
N ASN A 470 9.88 20.72 5.18
CA ASN A 470 10.69 20.53 3.97
C ASN A 470 12.07 21.19 4.17
N PRO A 471 13.18 20.41 4.21
CA PRO A 471 14.52 20.96 4.42
C PRO A 471 15.00 21.82 3.24
N ARG A 472 14.32 21.76 2.08
CA ARG A 472 14.62 22.53 0.87
C ARG A 472 13.35 23.23 0.37
N ARG A 473 12.87 24.23 1.13
CA ARG A 473 11.66 25.00 0.76
C ARG A 473 11.73 25.51 -0.69
N GLY A 474 10.63 25.35 -1.42
CA GLY A 474 10.48 25.64 -2.85
C GLY A 474 10.92 24.51 -3.79
N ILE A 475 11.50 23.41 -3.26
CA ILE A 475 12.03 22.27 -4.03
C ILE A 475 11.32 20.98 -3.61
N ILE A 476 11.02 20.10 -4.57
CA ILE A 476 10.62 18.71 -4.32
C ILE A 476 11.54 17.80 -5.14
N VAL A 477 11.99 16.69 -4.56
CA VAL A 477 12.83 15.68 -5.23
C VAL A 477 12.15 14.32 -5.17
N ASN A 478 12.14 13.60 -6.29
CA ASN A 478 11.59 12.24 -6.39
C ASN A 478 12.66 11.14 -6.36
N SER A 479 13.94 11.50 -6.17
CA SER A 479 15.02 10.52 -6.00
C SER A 479 16.17 11.08 -5.14
N PRO A 480 17.00 10.21 -4.52
CA PRO A 480 18.15 10.55 -3.68
C PRO A 480 19.04 11.70 -4.13
N HIS A 481 19.29 11.76 -5.44
CA HIS A 481 20.22 12.67 -6.09
C HIS A 481 19.54 13.36 -7.28
N GLY A 482 18.20 13.36 -7.29
CA GLY A 482 17.39 13.98 -8.32
C GLY A 482 17.45 15.50 -8.27
N GLU A 483 17.13 16.10 -9.41
CA GLU A 483 16.90 17.54 -9.54
C GLU A 483 15.54 17.92 -8.94
N ASP A 484 15.26 19.22 -8.85
CA ASP A 484 13.94 19.71 -8.46
C ASP A 484 12.91 19.35 -9.54
N VAL A 485 11.87 18.62 -9.15
CA VAL A 485 10.76 18.26 -10.04
C VAL A 485 9.55 19.20 -9.91
N TYR A 486 9.50 20.06 -8.89
CA TYR A 486 8.37 20.96 -8.64
C TYR A 486 8.37 22.23 -9.51
N ASN A 487 9.54 22.77 -9.82
CA ASN A 487 9.64 23.99 -10.62
C ASN A 487 8.97 23.85 -11.99
N GLY A 488 8.05 24.78 -12.29
CA GLY A 488 7.32 24.83 -13.55
C GLY A 488 6.16 23.84 -13.70
N VAL A 489 5.79 23.10 -12.63
CA VAL A 489 4.58 22.27 -12.57
C VAL A 489 3.32 23.15 -12.59
N SER A 490 2.34 22.78 -13.41
CA SER A 490 1.06 23.48 -13.49
C SER A 490 0.25 23.31 -12.20
N LYS A 491 -0.45 24.36 -11.77
CA LYS A 491 -1.31 24.36 -10.57
C LYS A 491 -2.78 24.42 -10.96
N ASP A 492 -3.27 23.40 -11.67
CA ASP A 492 -4.63 23.42 -12.20
C ASP A 492 -5.68 23.22 -11.11
N TYR A 493 -5.48 22.20 -10.27
CA TYR A 493 -6.36 21.90 -9.15
C TYR A 493 -5.49 21.68 -7.91
N VAL A 494 -5.61 22.60 -6.96
CA VAL A 494 -4.83 22.60 -5.71
C VAL A 494 -5.72 22.84 -4.50
N GLY A 495 -5.23 22.49 -3.31
CA GLY A 495 -5.99 22.63 -2.07
C GLY A 495 -7.34 21.90 -2.13
N GLU A 496 -8.38 22.56 -1.63
CA GLU A 496 -9.77 22.08 -1.60
C GLU A 496 -10.39 21.85 -2.99
N HIS A 497 -9.71 22.20 -4.10
CA HIS A 497 -10.18 21.94 -5.45
C HIS A 497 -9.82 20.54 -5.99
N VAL A 498 -8.96 19.78 -5.28
CA VAL A 498 -8.68 18.39 -5.62
C VAL A 498 -9.82 17.50 -5.11
N THR A 499 -10.88 17.43 -5.90
CA THR A 499 -12.15 16.75 -5.57
C THR A 499 -12.52 15.71 -6.64
N VAL A 500 -13.29 14.69 -6.25
CA VAL A 500 -13.82 13.67 -7.18
C VAL A 500 -14.65 14.31 -8.29
N ASP A 501 -15.49 15.30 -7.95
CA ASP A 501 -16.30 16.08 -8.90
C ASP A 501 -15.43 16.74 -9.97
N ASN A 502 -14.39 17.48 -9.56
CA ASN A 502 -13.49 18.17 -10.49
C ASN A 502 -12.71 17.16 -11.34
N PHE A 503 -12.22 16.08 -10.75
CA PHE A 503 -11.51 15.04 -11.48
C PHE A 503 -12.38 14.41 -12.57
N PHE A 504 -13.64 14.07 -12.26
CA PHE A 504 -14.58 13.55 -13.24
C PHE A 504 -14.99 14.59 -14.30
N ALA A 505 -15.17 15.85 -13.92
CA ALA A 505 -15.42 16.94 -14.86
C ALA A 505 -14.25 17.13 -15.84
N VAL A 506 -13.01 17.06 -15.35
CA VAL A 506 -11.78 17.10 -16.15
C VAL A 506 -11.73 15.95 -17.15
N LEU A 507 -11.89 14.70 -16.71
CA LEU A 507 -11.83 13.54 -17.60
C LEU A 507 -12.88 13.62 -18.72
N LEU A 508 -14.09 14.09 -18.40
CA LEU A 508 -15.20 14.23 -19.35
C LEU A 508 -15.07 15.47 -20.25
N GLY A 509 -14.07 16.33 -20.07
CA GLY A 509 -13.95 17.60 -20.80
C GLY A 509 -15.01 18.65 -20.43
N ASN A 510 -15.72 18.47 -19.31
CA ASN A 510 -16.86 19.30 -18.94
C ASN A 510 -16.46 20.51 -18.09
N LYS A 511 -16.05 21.59 -18.77
CA LYS A 511 -15.71 22.89 -18.16
C LYS A 511 -16.81 23.47 -17.26
N THR A 512 -18.09 23.17 -17.53
CA THR A 512 -19.22 23.70 -16.75
C THR A 512 -19.48 22.96 -15.43
N ALA A 513 -18.97 21.74 -15.28
CA ALA A 513 -19.07 20.95 -14.05
C ALA A 513 -17.91 21.19 -13.08
N VAL A 514 -16.84 21.85 -13.55
CA VAL A 514 -15.67 22.22 -12.73
C VAL A 514 -16.04 23.31 -11.72
N LYS A 515 -15.55 23.15 -10.49
CA LYS A 515 -15.72 24.08 -9.36
C LYS A 515 -14.34 24.52 -8.84
N GLY A 516 -13.94 25.74 -9.16
CA GLY A 516 -12.61 26.27 -8.81
C GLY A 516 -11.48 25.68 -9.67
N GLY A 517 -10.23 25.93 -9.25
CA GLY A 517 -9.05 25.60 -10.05
C GLY A 517 -8.91 26.46 -11.33
N SER A 518 -8.06 26.02 -12.27
CA SER A 518 -7.77 26.72 -13.53
C SER A 518 -8.86 26.58 -14.60
N GLY A 519 -9.76 25.61 -14.45
CA GLY A 519 -10.74 25.25 -15.47
C GLY A 519 -10.18 24.44 -16.65
N LYS A 520 -8.91 24.01 -16.60
CA LYS A 520 -8.28 23.15 -17.61
C LYS A 520 -8.90 21.73 -17.54
N VAL A 521 -9.34 21.19 -18.67
CA VAL A 521 -10.00 19.87 -18.77
C VAL A 521 -9.52 19.10 -20.00
N VAL A 522 -9.85 17.79 -20.07
CA VAL A 522 -9.55 16.92 -21.23
C VAL A 522 -10.56 17.15 -22.36
N ASP A 523 -10.43 18.29 -23.03
CA ASP A 523 -11.22 18.73 -24.20
C ASP A 523 -10.69 18.07 -25.50
N SER A 524 -10.68 16.74 -25.51
CA SER A 524 -9.97 15.89 -26.48
C SER A 524 -10.84 15.47 -27.68
N GLY A 525 -10.20 15.27 -28.84
CA GLY A 525 -10.79 14.75 -30.07
C GLY A 525 -10.62 13.24 -30.26
N PRO A 526 -11.27 12.65 -31.30
CA PRO A 526 -11.29 11.20 -31.54
C PRO A 526 -9.94 10.57 -31.91
N ASN A 527 -8.95 11.38 -32.29
CA ASN A 527 -7.62 10.91 -32.67
C ASN A 527 -6.59 11.01 -31.53
N ASP A 528 -6.97 11.65 -30.41
CA ASP A 528 -6.04 12.03 -29.35
C ASP A 528 -5.71 10.86 -28.42
N HIS A 529 -4.53 10.93 -27.82
CA HIS A 529 -4.03 9.93 -26.88
C HIS A 529 -4.03 10.50 -25.47
N ILE A 530 -4.64 9.77 -24.53
CA ILE A 530 -4.77 10.20 -23.13
C ILE A 530 -3.86 9.33 -22.26
N PHE A 531 -3.03 9.96 -21.44
CA PHE A 531 -2.29 9.32 -20.36
C PHE A 531 -2.82 9.80 -19.01
N ILE A 532 -3.36 8.89 -18.20
CA ILE A 532 -3.77 9.16 -16.83
C ILE A 532 -2.75 8.52 -15.89
N TYR A 533 -2.26 9.29 -14.93
CA TYR A 533 -1.42 8.79 -13.85
C TYR A 533 -1.95 9.26 -12.49
N TYR A 534 -2.08 8.33 -11.55
CA TYR A 534 -2.49 8.56 -10.17
C TYR A 534 -1.44 7.99 -9.21
N SER A 535 -1.07 8.75 -8.17
CA SER A 535 -0.27 8.27 -7.03
C SER A 535 -0.79 8.82 -5.69
N ASP A 536 -1.28 7.91 -4.83
CA ASP A 536 -1.64 8.13 -3.41
C ASP A 536 -1.99 6.78 -2.76
N HIS A 537 -2.30 6.77 -1.47
CA HIS A 537 -2.99 5.70 -0.77
C HIS A 537 -4.24 5.19 -1.49
N GLY A 538 -4.52 3.89 -1.27
CA GLY A 538 -5.75 3.24 -1.70
C GLY A 538 -6.26 2.24 -0.68
N GLY A 539 -7.31 1.54 -1.06
CA GLY A 539 -7.80 0.34 -0.42
C GLY A 539 -8.64 -0.48 -1.41
N PRO A 540 -9.18 -1.63 -1.00
CA PRO A 540 -10.00 -2.44 -1.89
C PRO A 540 -11.18 -1.64 -2.45
N GLY A 541 -11.19 -1.39 -3.76
CA GLY A 541 -12.27 -0.68 -4.48
C GLY A 541 -12.32 0.84 -4.26
N VAL A 542 -11.33 1.44 -3.60
CA VAL A 542 -11.31 2.87 -3.27
C VAL A 542 -9.91 3.46 -3.41
N LEU A 543 -9.84 4.67 -3.96
CA LEU A 543 -8.64 5.49 -4.07
C LEU A 543 -8.80 6.73 -3.18
N GLY A 544 -7.73 7.13 -2.51
CA GLY A 544 -7.72 8.33 -1.66
C GLY A 544 -8.11 9.60 -2.42
N MET A 545 -8.54 10.60 -1.67
CA MET A 545 -8.71 11.98 -2.13
C MET A 545 -8.39 12.90 -0.94
N PRO A 546 -7.87 14.12 -1.19
CA PRO A 546 -7.45 15.02 -0.13
C PRO A 546 -8.67 15.65 0.55
N THR A 547 -9.72 15.82 -0.24
CA THR A 547 -11.07 16.16 0.19
C THR A 547 -11.92 14.89 0.23
N SER A 548 -12.84 14.82 1.18
CA SER A 548 -13.88 13.79 1.17
C SER A 548 -15.01 14.17 0.19
N PRO A 549 -15.70 13.21 -0.44
CA PRO A 549 -15.52 11.76 -0.34
C PRO A 549 -14.35 11.24 -1.19
N TYR A 550 -13.93 9.99 -0.91
CA TYR A 550 -12.92 9.30 -1.70
C TYR A 550 -13.43 8.80 -3.06
N LEU A 551 -12.51 8.43 -3.94
CA LEU A 551 -12.79 7.99 -5.31
C LEU A 551 -13.12 6.48 -5.34
N TYR A 552 -14.38 6.12 -5.59
CA TYR A 552 -14.80 4.71 -5.69
C TYR A 552 -14.65 4.15 -7.11
N ALA A 553 -14.21 2.89 -7.19
CA ALA A 553 -13.91 2.22 -8.45
C ALA A 553 -15.08 2.19 -9.43
N ASN A 554 -16.31 1.92 -8.97
CA ASN A 554 -17.48 1.90 -9.84
C ASN A 554 -17.76 3.27 -10.51
N ASP A 555 -17.51 4.37 -9.80
CA ASP A 555 -17.76 5.72 -10.32
C ASP A 555 -16.71 6.06 -11.37
N LEU A 556 -15.43 5.79 -11.08
CA LEU A 556 -14.33 5.97 -12.04
C LEU A 556 -14.58 5.18 -13.33
N ILE A 557 -14.91 3.89 -13.21
CA ILE A 557 -15.18 3.03 -14.36
C ILE A 557 -16.41 3.49 -15.15
N ASN A 558 -17.43 4.02 -14.48
CA ASN A 558 -18.59 4.62 -15.15
C ASN A 558 -18.23 5.92 -15.89
N VAL A 559 -17.31 6.73 -15.35
CA VAL A 559 -16.77 7.93 -16.02
C VAL A 559 -15.91 7.57 -17.22
N LEU A 560 -15.05 6.56 -17.12
CA LEU A 560 -14.29 6.03 -18.26
C LEU A 560 -15.21 5.48 -19.36
N LYS A 561 -16.28 4.75 -19.00
CA LYS A 561 -17.31 4.29 -19.95
C LYS A 561 -18.02 5.47 -20.64
N LYS A 562 -18.34 6.55 -19.91
CA LYS A 562 -18.90 7.78 -20.49
C LYS A 562 -17.91 8.48 -21.44
N LYS A 563 -16.63 8.58 -21.07
CA LYS A 563 -15.56 9.18 -21.89
C LYS A 563 -15.28 8.37 -23.16
N HIS A 564 -15.44 7.04 -23.11
CA HIS A 564 -15.43 6.19 -24.30
C HIS A 564 -16.65 6.44 -25.18
N ALA A 565 -17.85 6.48 -24.60
CA ALA A 565 -19.10 6.67 -25.32
C ALA A 565 -19.21 8.03 -26.04
N SER A 566 -18.49 9.06 -25.59
CA SER A 566 -18.39 10.33 -26.32
C SER A 566 -17.46 10.27 -27.55
N GLY A 567 -16.68 9.21 -27.73
CA GLY A 567 -15.79 9.04 -28.88
C GLY A 567 -14.64 10.05 -28.93
N THR A 568 -14.27 10.62 -27.77
CA THR A 568 -13.33 11.75 -27.66
C THR A 568 -11.88 11.34 -27.38
N TYR A 569 -11.46 10.14 -27.80
CA TYR A 569 -10.04 9.72 -27.80
C TYR A 569 -9.85 8.49 -28.69
N ASN A 570 -8.63 8.27 -29.15
CA ASN A 570 -8.23 7.09 -29.92
C ASN A 570 -7.90 5.92 -28.97
N SER A 571 -6.97 6.15 -28.04
CA SER A 571 -6.62 5.23 -26.96
C SER A 571 -6.25 5.97 -25.67
N LEU A 572 -6.40 5.28 -24.54
CA LEU A 572 -6.14 5.81 -23.21
C LEU A 572 -5.30 4.81 -22.39
N VAL A 573 -4.23 5.31 -21.77
CA VAL A 573 -3.40 4.56 -20.82
C VAL A 573 -3.66 5.06 -19.41
N PHE A 574 -3.81 4.16 -18.45
CA PHE A 574 -4.01 4.49 -17.03
C PHE A 574 -2.93 3.81 -16.17
N TYR A 575 -2.05 4.58 -15.55
CA TYR A 575 -1.08 4.10 -14.56
C TYR A 575 -1.58 4.43 -13.15
N LEU A 576 -1.57 3.44 -12.26
CA LEU A 576 -2.14 3.57 -10.91
C LEU A 576 -1.18 3.07 -9.83
N GLU A 577 -0.56 4.01 -9.10
CA GLU A 577 0.13 3.77 -7.84
C GLU A 577 -0.86 3.92 -6.68
N ALA A 578 -1.15 2.80 -6.00
CA ALA A 578 -1.98 2.73 -4.79
C ALA A 578 -1.99 1.32 -4.18
N CYS A 579 -2.27 1.24 -2.88
CA CYS A 579 -2.58 -0.02 -2.19
C CYS A 579 -3.80 -0.72 -2.79
N GLU A 580 -3.71 -2.04 -2.98
CA GLU A 580 -4.79 -2.88 -3.52
C GLU A 580 -5.32 -2.40 -4.89
N SER A 581 -4.52 -1.63 -5.65
CA SER A 581 -4.89 -0.90 -6.86
C SER A 581 -5.52 -1.75 -7.97
N GLY A 582 -5.18 -3.04 -8.06
CA GLY A 582 -5.85 -3.97 -8.98
C GLY A 582 -7.38 -4.03 -8.80
N SER A 583 -7.87 -3.84 -7.57
CA SER A 583 -9.30 -3.87 -7.23
C SER A 583 -10.13 -2.71 -7.80
N ILE A 584 -9.48 -1.71 -8.39
CA ILE A 584 -10.14 -0.59 -9.08
C ILE A 584 -10.62 -1.00 -10.48
N PHE A 585 -9.94 -1.95 -11.13
CA PHE A 585 -10.26 -2.40 -12.49
C PHE A 585 -10.81 -3.83 -12.54
N GLU A 586 -10.39 -4.68 -11.60
CA GLU A 586 -10.74 -6.10 -11.56
C GLU A 586 -12.25 -6.33 -11.43
N GLY A 587 -12.82 -7.07 -12.39
CA GLY A 587 -14.26 -7.31 -12.51
C GLY A 587 -15.12 -6.09 -12.92
N LEU A 588 -14.52 -4.94 -13.21
CA LEU A 588 -15.24 -3.69 -13.51
C LEU A 588 -14.92 -3.10 -14.89
N LEU A 589 -13.64 -3.05 -15.27
CA LEU A 589 -13.14 -2.52 -16.54
C LEU A 589 -13.31 -3.57 -17.65
N PRO A 590 -14.21 -3.37 -18.63
CA PRO A 590 -14.35 -4.29 -19.76
C PRO A 590 -13.28 -4.04 -20.83
N GLU A 591 -13.02 -5.06 -21.65
CA GLU A 591 -12.35 -4.89 -22.94
C GLU A 591 -13.24 -4.12 -23.94
N GLY A 592 -12.63 -3.56 -24.98
CA GLY A 592 -13.31 -2.83 -26.06
C GLY A 592 -13.55 -1.34 -25.80
N LEU A 593 -12.95 -0.77 -24.74
CA LEU A 593 -13.02 0.68 -24.46
C LEU A 593 -11.83 1.46 -25.04
N ASN A 594 -10.88 0.78 -25.69
CA ASN A 594 -9.58 1.33 -26.04
C ASN A 594 -8.82 1.88 -24.81
N ILE A 595 -8.93 1.19 -23.67
CA ILE A 595 -8.26 1.56 -22.40
C ILE A 595 -7.29 0.45 -21.98
N TYR A 596 -6.02 0.79 -21.75
CA TYR A 596 -5.03 -0.09 -21.14
C TYR A 596 -4.61 0.45 -19.78
N ALA A 597 -4.85 -0.31 -18.72
CA ALA A 597 -4.50 0.08 -17.35
C ALA A 597 -3.40 -0.81 -16.76
N THR A 598 -2.46 -0.22 -16.02
CA THR A 598 -1.50 -0.95 -15.17
C THR A 598 -1.54 -0.44 -13.74
N THR A 599 -1.34 -1.35 -12.80
CA THR A 599 -1.44 -1.05 -11.35
C THR A 599 -0.17 -1.48 -10.62
N ALA A 600 0.24 -0.72 -9.62
CA ALA A 600 1.39 -1.04 -8.77
C ALA A 600 1.24 -2.40 -8.06
N ALA A 601 0.01 -2.74 -7.67
CA ALA A 601 -0.34 -3.92 -6.91
C ALA A 601 -1.56 -4.66 -7.50
N ASN A 602 -1.71 -5.94 -7.16
CA ASN A 602 -2.96 -6.67 -7.37
C ASN A 602 -4.06 -6.21 -6.39
N ALA A 603 -5.27 -6.79 -6.45
CA ALA A 603 -6.38 -6.42 -5.60
C ALA A 603 -6.22 -6.76 -4.09
N GLU A 604 -5.22 -7.54 -3.69
CA GLU A 604 -5.04 -8.07 -2.33
C GLU A 604 -3.85 -7.49 -1.56
N GLU A 605 -2.87 -6.93 -2.26
CA GLU A 605 -1.60 -6.48 -1.67
C GLU A 605 -1.45 -4.96 -1.68
N SER A 606 -0.66 -4.46 -0.74
CA SER A 606 -0.27 -3.04 -0.71
C SER A 606 0.77 -2.75 -1.78
N SER A 607 0.80 -1.50 -2.25
CA SER A 607 1.98 -0.95 -2.89
C SER A 607 2.96 -0.42 -1.84
N TRP A 608 4.08 0.17 -2.30
CA TRP A 608 5.27 0.38 -1.48
C TRP A 608 5.96 1.71 -1.77
N GLY A 609 6.21 2.49 -0.73
CA GLY A 609 7.12 3.63 -0.77
C GLY A 609 8.57 3.18 -0.90
N THR A 610 9.41 4.03 -1.48
CA THR A 610 10.83 3.80 -1.70
C THR A 610 11.62 5.09 -1.43
N TYR A 611 12.96 4.99 -1.44
CA TYR A 611 13.84 6.09 -1.06
C TYR A 611 13.43 6.68 0.30
N CYS A 612 13.40 5.80 1.32
CA CYS A 612 12.90 6.09 2.66
C CYS A 612 14.05 6.31 3.68
N PRO A 613 13.84 7.05 4.78
CA PRO A 613 14.86 7.27 5.79
C PRO A 613 15.21 5.98 6.56
N GLY A 614 16.50 5.76 6.83
CA GLY A 614 16.97 4.59 7.58
C GLY A 614 17.22 3.33 6.74
N ASP A 615 17.23 3.46 5.42
CA ASP A 615 17.78 2.45 4.51
C ASP A 615 19.31 2.30 4.69
N SER A 616 19.85 1.15 4.28
CA SER A 616 21.29 0.87 4.37
C SER A 616 21.79 0.14 3.12
N PRO A 617 22.62 0.78 2.27
CA PRO A 617 23.03 2.19 2.35
C PRO A 617 21.82 3.13 2.27
N SER A 618 21.86 4.26 2.99
CA SER A 618 20.76 5.24 2.92
C SER A 618 20.74 5.84 1.53
N SER A 619 19.68 5.54 0.79
CA SER A 619 19.37 6.19 -0.47
C SER A 619 18.97 7.65 -0.18
N THR A 620 18.12 7.87 0.80
CA THR A 620 17.61 9.20 1.17
C THR A 620 18.69 10.09 1.80
N PRO A 621 18.81 11.38 1.41
CA PRO A 621 19.60 12.37 2.13
C PRO A 621 19.14 12.53 3.58
N ASP A 622 20.09 12.69 4.50
CA ASP A 622 19.90 12.64 5.96
C ASP A 622 18.96 13.74 6.52
N GLU A 623 18.74 14.80 5.73
CA GLU A 623 17.83 15.91 6.03
C GLU A 623 16.33 15.58 5.82
N TYR A 624 15.98 14.62 4.95
CA TYR A 624 14.58 14.30 4.68
C TYR A 624 14.00 13.34 5.73
N GLY A 625 12.82 13.69 6.23
CA GLY A 625 12.12 12.95 7.27
C GLY A 625 11.12 11.90 6.80
N THR A 626 10.99 11.67 5.49
CA THR A 626 9.97 10.81 4.87
C THR A 626 10.51 10.18 3.58
N CYS A 627 9.74 9.26 2.98
CA CYS A 627 10.04 8.66 1.69
C CYS A 627 9.91 9.69 0.56
N LEU A 628 10.80 9.63 -0.43
CA LEU A 628 10.82 10.61 -1.54
C LEU A 628 9.90 10.23 -2.71
N ALA A 629 9.50 8.97 -2.83
CA ALA A 629 8.82 8.44 -4.01
C ALA A 629 8.23 7.04 -3.77
N ASP A 630 7.45 6.54 -4.72
CA ASP A 630 6.86 5.20 -4.64
C ASP A 630 7.45 4.20 -5.66
N LEU A 631 7.46 2.91 -5.30
CA LEU A 631 8.31 1.90 -5.94
C LEU A 631 7.90 1.58 -7.37
N TYR A 632 6.60 1.54 -7.68
CA TYR A 632 6.14 1.35 -9.06
C TYR A 632 6.30 2.66 -9.85
N SER A 633 6.04 3.79 -9.20
CA SER A 633 6.22 5.14 -9.76
C SER A 633 7.62 5.38 -10.29
N VAL A 634 8.64 5.32 -9.44
CA VAL A 634 10.04 5.51 -9.87
C VAL A 634 10.48 4.45 -10.85
N ALA A 635 9.90 3.25 -10.79
CA ALA A 635 10.26 2.19 -11.71
C ALA A 635 9.83 2.49 -13.15
N TRP A 636 8.71 3.17 -13.38
CA TRP A 636 8.28 3.58 -14.73
C TRP A 636 8.84 4.96 -15.13
N MET A 637 8.99 5.90 -14.19
CA MET A 637 9.51 7.24 -14.49
C MET A 637 11.01 7.22 -14.79
N GLU A 638 11.84 6.59 -13.95
CA GLU A 638 13.30 6.52 -14.19
C GLU A 638 13.65 5.67 -15.43
N ASP A 639 12.79 4.71 -15.78
CA ASP A 639 12.85 3.98 -17.04
C ASP A 639 12.54 4.88 -18.23
N SER A 640 11.46 5.67 -18.13
CA SER A 640 11.06 6.62 -19.18
C SER A 640 12.09 7.74 -19.39
N ASP A 641 12.75 8.18 -18.32
CA ASP A 641 13.85 9.15 -18.38
C ASP A 641 15.15 8.57 -18.96
N ALA A 642 15.36 7.25 -18.92
CA ALA A 642 16.59 6.59 -19.36
C ALA A 642 16.56 6.12 -20.84
N HIS A 643 15.38 6.07 -21.47
CA HIS A 643 15.20 5.43 -22.78
C HIS A 643 14.62 6.37 -23.86
N ASN A 644 14.77 5.95 -25.12
CA ASN A 644 14.07 6.54 -26.26
C ASN A 644 12.67 5.90 -26.39
N LEU A 645 11.63 6.66 -26.05
CA LEU A 645 10.25 6.18 -25.93
C LEU A 645 9.60 5.84 -27.28
N ARG A 646 10.24 6.20 -28.41
CA ARG A 646 9.87 5.74 -29.76
C ARG A 646 10.28 4.28 -30.01
N THR A 647 11.15 3.71 -29.18
CA THR A 647 11.69 2.36 -29.33
C THR A 647 11.16 1.37 -28.30
N GLU A 648 10.59 1.88 -27.20
CA GLU A 648 10.02 1.08 -26.12
C GLU A 648 8.49 1.08 -26.16
N THR A 649 7.90 -0.11 -25.97
CA THR A 649 6.46 -0.32 -25.88
C THR A 649 5.97 -0.34 -24.44
N LEU A 650 4.70 0.01 -24.23
CA LEU A 650 3.99 -0.14 -22.95
C LEU A 650 4.18 -1.54 -22.34
N ARG A 651 4.24 -2.59 -23.17
CA ARG A 651 4.50 -3.96 -22.75
C ARG A 651 5.92 -4.19 -22.26
N GLN A 652 6.93 -3.56 -22.87
CA GLN A 652 8.32 -3.69 -22.43
C GLN A 652 8.52 -3.03 -21.06
N GLN A 653 8.07 -1.77 -20.93
CA GLN A 653 8.07 -1.06 -19.66
C GLN A 653 7.28 -1.82 -18.59
N TYR A 654 6.07 -2.32 -18.89
CA TYR A 654 5.32 -3.16 -17.95
C TYR A 654 6.13 -4.36 -17.42
N GLN A 655 6.91 -5.06 -18.27
CA GLN A 655 7.74 -6.18 -17.80
C GLN A 655 8.94 -5.70 -16.96
N LEU A 656 9.54 -4.56 -17.31
CA LEU A 656 10.67 -3.97 -16.58
C LEU A 656 10.22 -3.47 -15.20
N VAL A 657 9.15 -2.67 -15.15
CA VAL A 657 8.50 -2.18 -13.94
C VAL A 657 8.07 -3.35 -13.06
N LYS A 658 7.38 -4.36 -13.60
CA LYS A 658 7.01 -5.58 -12.87
C LYS A 658 8.20 -6.31 -12.25
N LYS A 659 9.33 -6.37 -12.96
CA LYS A 659 10.57 -7.00 -12.46
C LYS A 659 11.21 -6.18 -11.34
N ARG A 660 11.15 -4.84 -11.41
CA ARG A 660 11.68 -3.91 -10.40
C ARG A 660 10.79 -3.86 -9.15
N THR A 661 9.49 -3.66 -9.31
CA THR A 661 8.49 -3.58 -8.22
C THR A 661 8.34 -4.88 -7.43
N ALA A 662 8.68 -6.04 -8.01
CA ALA A 662 8.75 -7.32 -7.29
C ALA A 662 9.99 -7.48 -6.38
N ALA A 663 10.90 -6.49 -6.35
CA ALA A 663 12.04 -6.31 -5.44
C ALA A 663 12.89 -7.58 -5.13
N GLY A 664 12.99 -8.52 -6.09
CA GLY A 664 13.83 -9.71 -6.00
C GLY A 664 13.34 -10.84 -5.08
N ASN A 665 12.22 -10.68 -4.35
CA ASN A 665 11.56 -11.73 -3.57
C ASN A 665 10.16 -11.27 -3.11
N SER A 666 9.16 -12.16 -3.11
CA SER A 666 7.75 -11.87 -2.78
C SER A 666 7.44 -11.55 -1.31
N TYR A 667 8.37 -10.92 -0.58
CA TYR A 667 8.19 -10.47 0.80
C TYR A 667 8.28 -8.94 0.93
N TYR A 668 8.96 -8.30 -0.01
CA TYR A 668 8.99 -6.85 -0.17
C TYR A 668 8.64 -6.57 -1.64
N GLY A 669 7.82 -5.55 -1.92
CA GLY A 669 7.33 -5.30 -3.27
C GLY A 669 6.00 -6.01 -3.60
N SER A 670 5.52 -5.83 -4.83
CA SER A 670 4.15 -6.18 -5.27
C SER A 670 4.08 -6.66 -6.71
N HIS A 671 2.96 -7.26 -7.11
CA HIS A 671 2.69 -7.77 -8.44
C HIS A 671 2.03 -6.68 -9.29
N VAL A 672 2.80 -6.11 -10.23
CA VAL A 672 2.27 -5.16 -11.20
C VAL A 672 1.29 -5.88 -12.14
N MET A 673 0.05 -5.41 -12.18
CA MET A 673 -1.04 -6.01 -12.98
C MET A 673 -1.38 -5.17 -14.21
N GLN A 674 -2.16 -5.73 -15.12
CA GLN A 674 -2.60 -5.09 -16.37
C GLN A 674 -4.06 -5.47 -16.65
N TYR A 675 -4.86 -4.51 -17.11
CA TYR A 675 -6.30 -4.63 -17.32
C TYR A 675 -6.75 -3.90 -18.59
N GLY A 676 -7.95 -4.22 -19.08
CA GLY A 676 -8.51 -3.63 -20.30
C GLY A 676 -7.88 -4.20 -21.57
N ASP A 677 -7.72 -3.35 -22.59
CA ASP A 677 -7.35 -3.72 -23.95
C ASP A 677 -5.86 -4.02 -24.11
N LEU A 678 -5.43 -5.19 -23.63
CA LEU A 678 -4.02 -5.62 -23.60
C LEU A 678 -3.29 -5.58 -24.96
N LYS A 679 -4.01 -5.48 -26.09
CA LYS A 679 -3.42 -5.28 -27.43
C LYS A 679 -2.72 -3.92 -27.56
N GLN A 680 -3.22 -2.89 -26.87
CA GLN A 680 -2.61 -1.55 -26.84
C GLN A 680 -1.25 -1.54 -26.14
N SER A 681 -0.93 -2.56 -25.33
CA SER A 681 0.42 -2.71 -24.76
C SER A 681 1.52 -2.83 -25.82
N LEU A 682 1.17 -3.08 -27.09
CA LEU A 682 2.10 -3.10 -28.21
C LEU A 682 2.44 -1.70 -28.76
N ASP A 683 1.71 -0.66 -28.36
CA ASP A 683 2.00 0.73 -28.73
C ASP A 683 3.31 1.20 -28.08
N THR A 684 4.04 2.07 -28.76
CA THR A 684 5.23 2.75 -28.22
C THR A 684 4.83 3.78 -27.17
N LEU A 685 5.59 3.88 -26.07
CA LEU A 685 5.39 4.88 -25.01
C LEU A 685 5.31 6.31 -25.56
N TYR A 686 6.03 6.59 -26.65
CA TYR A 686 5.99 7.84 -27.38
C TYR A 686 4.58 8.37 -27.70
N MET A 687 3.61 7.48 -27.97
CA MET A 687 2.24 7.88 -28.32
C MET A 687 1.47 8.54 -27.17
N TYR A 688 1.97 8.42 -25.93
CA TYR A 688 1.28 8.86 -24.70
C TYR A 688 2.13 9.81 -23.85
N MET A 689 3.46 9.71 -23.97
CA MET A 689 4.43 10.42 -23.12
C MET A 689 5.41 11.30 -23.91
N GLY A 690 5.30 11.35 -25.25
CA GLY A 690 6.32 11.96 -26.11
C GLY A 690 7.68 11.25 -25.98
N THR A 691 8.79 11.92 -26.33
CA THR A 691 10.15 11.41 -26.01
C THR A 691 11.12 12.57 -25.83
N ASN A 692 11.98 12.48 -24.81
CA ASN A 692 13.04 13.45 -24.60
C ASN A 692 14.06 13.38 -25.76
N PRO A 693 14.29 14.46 -26.54
CA PRO A 693 15.25 14.45 -27.64
C PRO A 693 16.71 14.20 -27.19
N ALA A 694 17.04 14.46 -25.92
CA ALA A 694 18.35 14.10 -25.36
C ALA A 694 18.59 12.58 -25.37
N ASN A 695 17.52 11.78 -25.35
CA ASN A 695 17.56 10.32 -25.32
C ASN A 695 17.56 9.69 -26.72
N ASP A 696 17.54 10.47 -27.82
CA ASP A 696 17.39 9.92 -29.18
C ASP A 696 18.43 8.83 -29.52
N ASN A 697 19.65 8.94 -28.99
CA ASN A 697 20.74 7.98 -29.18
C ASN A 697 20.73 6.78 -28.20
N LEU A 698 19.84 6.76 -27.21
CA LEU A 698 19.74 5.70 -26.20
C LEU A 698 18.77 4.61 -26.67
N THR A 699 19.32 3.59 -27.34
CA THR A 699 18.60 2.35 -27.64
C THR A 699 18.44 1.50 -26.39
N LEU A 700 17.27 0.86 -26.22
CA LEU A 700 16.92 -0.06 -25.14
C LEU A 700 18.06 -1.04 -24.75
N LEU A 701 18.76 -0.76 -23.65
CA LEU A 701 19.85 -1.60 -23.13
C LEU A 701 19.30 -2.61 -22.11
N SER A 702 18.88 -3.77 -22.59
CA SER A 702 17.95 -4.70 -21.92
C SER A 702 18.31 -5.22 -20.52
N ASP A 703 19.54 -5.08 -20.03
CA ASP A 703 20.01 -5.83 -18.84
C ASP A 703 20.93 -5.09 -17.85
N ASN A 704 21.35 -3.84 -18.10
CA ASN A 704 22.38 -3.19 -17.28
C ASN A 704 21.91 -2.11 -16.29
N PHE A 705 20.71 -1.52 -16.45
CA PHE A 705 20.13 -0.59 -15.47
C PHE A 705 19.28 -1.32 -14.42
N LEU A 706 19.87 -2.33 -13.77
CA LEU A 706 19.36 -2.80 -12.48
C LEU A 706 19.76 -1.79 -11.40
N TRP A 707 19.01 -0.69 -11.31
CA TRP A 707 19.03 0.15 -10.11
C TRP A 707 18.87 -0.76 -8.89
N PRO A 708 19.77 -0.69 -7.88
CA PRO A 708 19.63 -1.51 -6.69
C PRO A 708 18.29 -1.16 -6.05
N SER A 709 17.43 -2.17 -5.83
CA SER A 709 16.19 -1.94 -5.08
C SER A 709 16.58 -1.42 -3.70
N SER A 710 16.26 -0.15 -3.43
CA SER A 710 16.12 0.36 -2.07
C SER A 710 15.15 -0.53 -1.30
N LYS A 711 15.24 -0.46 0.02
CA LYS A 711 14.42 -1.28 0.88
C LYS A 711 13.04 -0.62 0.95
N ALA A 712 12.09 -1.20 0.21
CA ALA A 712 10.75 -0.67 0.11
C ALA A 712 10.00 -0.74 1.45
N VAL A 713 9.20 0.29 1.74
CA VAL A 713 8.37 0.41 2.94
C VAL A 713 6.91 0.26 2.51
N ASN A 714 6.12 -0.50 3.27
CA ASN A 714 4.69 -0.63 2.98
C ASN A 714 4.04 0.74 3.05
N GLN A 715 3.22 1.12 2.07
CA GLN A 715 2.57 2.45 2.05
C GLN A 715 1.86 2.78 3.36
N ARG A 716 1.16 1.81 3.94
CA ARG A 716 0.42 2.01 5.20
C ARG A 716 1.34 2.21 6.39
N ASP A 717 2.63 1.91 6.30
CA ASP A 717 3.62 2.14 7.38
C ASP A 717 4.55 3.34 7.09
N ALA A 718 4.44 3.99 5.93
CA ALA A 718 5.22 5.18 5.58
C ALA A 718 4.94 6.35 6.56
N ASP A 719 3.67 6.62 6.90
CA ASP A 719 3.27 7.63 7.89
C ASP A 719 3.91 7.36 9.25
N LEU A 720 3.88 6.10 9.69
CA LEU A 720 4.46 5.72 10.99
C LEU A 720 5.98 5.82 10.96
N LEU A 721 6.63 5.52 9.83
CA LEU A 721 8.06 5.73 9.65
C LEU A 721 8.42 7.22 9.71
N HIS A 722 7.64 8.09 9.05
CA HIS A 722 7.79 9.54 9.14
C HIS A 722 7.68 10.04 10.59
N PHE A 723 6.57 9.76 11.28
CA PHE A 723 6.36 10.19 12.67
C PHE A 723 7.42 9.62 13.62
N TRP A 724 7.82 8.35 13.42
CA TRP A 724 8.90 7.72 14.18
C TRP A 724 10.25 8.40 13.94
N HIS A 725 10.57 8.76 12.70
CA HIS A 725 11.81 9.45 12.34
C HIS A 725 11.82 10.88 12.91
N LYS A 726 10.71 11.62 12.79
CA LYS A 726 10.49 12.94 13.39
C LYS A 726 10.73 12.91 14.91
N PHE A 727 10.13 11.94 15.61
CA PHE A 727 10.35 11.69 17.04
C PHE A 727 11.80 11.28 17.37
N SER A 728 12.41 10.41 16.56
CA SER A 728 13.74 9.85 16.83
C SER A 728 14.87 10.86 16.65
N LYS A 729 14.78 11.72 15.63
CA LYS A 729 15.75 12.80 15.37
C LYS A 729 15.53 14.02 16.28
N ALA A 730 14.33 14.21 16.85
CA ALA A 730 14.05 15.35 17.72
C ALA A 730 14.89 15.34 19.04
N PRO A 731 15.43 16.51 19.47
CA PRO A 731 16.24 16.61 20.69
C PRO A 731 15.47 16.19 21.95
N GLU A 732 16.16 15.52 22.87
CA GLU A 732 15.58 15.04 24.13
C GLU A 732 15.07 16.22 24.98
N GLY A 733 13.82 16.15 25.45
CA GLY A 733 13.18 17.21 26.22
C GLY A 733 12.68 18.42 25.41
N SER A 734 12.80 18.42 24.07
CA SER A 734 12.23 19.48 23.22
C SER A 734 10.72 19.35 23.02
N THR A 735 10.04 20.48 22.81
CA THR A 735 8.61 20.53 22.43
C THR A 735 8.33 19.68 21.19
N ARG A 736 9.15 19.83 20.14
CA ARG A 736 9.08 19.05 18.90
C ARG A 736 9.10 17.53 19.16
N LYS A 737 9.87 17.05 20.15
CA LYS A 737 9.89 15.62 20.49
C LYS A 737 8.59 15.16 21.16
N PHE A 738 8.06 15.97 22.08
CA PHE A 738 6.77 15.70 22.71
C PHE A 738 5.63 15.70 21.69
N GLU A 739 5.60 16.66 20.78
CA GLU A 739 4.58 16.74 19.72
C GLU A 739 4.69 15.59 18.72
N SER A 740 5.90 15.22 18.29
CA SER A 740 6.11 14.04 17.42
C SER A 740 5.70 12.74 18.13
N GLN A 741 5.94 12.63 19.44
CA GLN A 741 5.49 11.51 20.25
C GLN A 741 3.94 11.46 20.34
N GLN A 742 3.30 12.63 20.48
CA GLN A 742 1.86 12.76 20.49
C GLN A 742 1.25 12.35 19.13
N GLN A 743 1.76 12.88 18.01
CA GLN A 743 1.31 12.52 16.66
C GLN A 743 1.40 11.01 16.41
N LEU A 744 2.55 10.40 16.73
CA LEU A 744 2.75 8.94 16.61
C LEU A 744 1.75 8.15 17.48
N ALA A 745 1.54 8.57 18.73
CA ALA A 745 0.61 7.90 19.64
C ALA A 745 -0.85 8.06 19.20
N GLU A 746 -1.25 9.21 18.68
CA GLU A 746 -2.58 9.48 18.16
C GLU A 746 -2.86 8.66 16.89
N ALA A 747 -1.90 8.61 15.95
CA ALA A 747 -2.01 7.76 14.76
C ALA A 747 -2.12 6.28 15.13
N MET A 748 -1.24 5.75 16.01
CA MET A 748 -1.32 4.36 16.47
C MET A 748 -2.63 4.05 17.22
N THR A 749 -3.15 4.99 18.00
CA THR A 749 -4.42 4.84 18.73
C THR A 749 -5.60 4.80 17.76
N HIS A 750 -5.66 5.70 16.78
CA HIS A 750 -6.68 5.70 15.74
C HIS A 750 -6.66 4.38 14.94
N ARG A 751 -5.48 3.97 14.47
CA ARG A 751 -5.28 2.71 13.74
C ARG A 751 -5.80 1.51 14.56
N THR A 752 -5.47 1.47 15.84
CA THR A 752 -5.94 0.42 16.78
C THR A 752 -7.46 0.46 16.99
N HIS A 753 -8.05 1.65 17.10
CA HIS A 753 -9.49 1.85 17.21
C HIS A 753 -10.25 1.34 15.99
N VAL A 754 -9.86 1.74 14.78
CA VAL A 754 -10.50 1.29 13.53
C VAL A 754 -10.36 -0.24 13.37
N ASP A 755 -9.14 -0.77 13.53
CA ASP A 755 -8.88 -2.21 13.43
C ASP A 755 -9.71 -3.06 14.41
N ASN A 756 -9.87 -2.59 15.65
CA ASN A 756 -10.61 -3.32 16.67
C ASN A 756 -12.13 -3.24 16.44
N ASN A 757 -12.65 -2.08 16.05
CA ASN A 757 -14.09 -1.90 15.87
C ASN A 757 -14.62 -2.62 14.63
N ILE A 758 -13.90 -2.62 13.49
CA ILE A 758 -14.27 -3.46 12.34
C ILE A 758 -14.28 -4.95 12.71
N LYS A 759 -13.25 -5.42 13.45
CA LYS A 759 -13.20 -6.81 13.96
C LYS A 759 -14.34 -7.12 14.94
N LEU A 760 -14.81 -6.15 15.73
CA LEU A 760 -15.92 -6.31 16.67
C LEU A 760 -17.26 -6.34 15.93
N ILE A 761 -17.51 -5.42 15.00
CA ILE A 761 -18.70 -5.38 14.13
C ILE A 761 -18.88 -6.72 13.40
N GLY A 762 -17.83 -7.29 12.78
CA GLY A 762 -17.93 -8.60 12.14
C GLY A 762 -18.29 -9.75 13.11
N LYS A 763 -17.88 -9.66 14.38
CA LYS A 763 -18.27 -10.64 15.42
C LYS A 763 -19.70 -10.43 15.91
N LEU A 764 -20.19 -9.19 15.94
CA LEU A 764 -21.58 -8.86 16.29
C LEU A 764 -22.54 -9.32 15.19
N LEU A 765 -22.22 -9.05 13.92
CA LEU A 765 -23.05 -9.41 12.76
C LEU A 765 -23.10 -10.91 12.48
N PHE A 766 -21.96 -11.62 12.61
CA PHE A 766 -21.84 -13.02 12.15
C PHE A 766 -21.40 -14.01 13.24
N GLY A 767 -21.19 -13.57 14.48
CA GLY A 767 -20.65 -14.40 15.56
C GLY A 767 -19.11 -14.55 15.53
N ILE A 768 -18.55 -15.03 16.64
CA ILE A 768 -17.10 -15.03 16.90
C ILE A 768 -16.30 -15.83 15.87
N GLU A 769 -16.82 -16.97 15.41
CA GLU A 769 -16.11 -17.86 14.47
C GLU A 769 -16.28 -17.49 12.99
N ARG A 770 -17.47 -17.02 12.60
CA ARG A 770 -17.79 -16.72 11.19
C ARG A 770 -17.46 -15.29 10.82
N GLY A 771 -17.52 -14.34 11.76
CA GLY A 771 -17.13 -12.94 11.54
C GLY A 771 -15.77 -12.77 10.87
N PRO A 772 -14.66 -13.28 11.44
CA PRO A 772 -13.34 -13.20 10.81
C PRO A 772 -13.25 -13.91 9.45
N LYS A 773 -14.07 -14.94 9.19
CA LYS A 773 -14.09 -15.64 7.90
C LYS A 773 -14.81 -14.81 6.82
N VAL A 774 -15.88 -14.12 7.18
CA VAL A 774 -16.62 -13.22 6.28
C VAL A 774 -15.79 -11.97 5.98
N LEU A 775 -15.32 -11.25 7.01
CA LEU A 775 -14.59 -9.98 6.80
C LEU A 775 -13.34 -10.14 5.93
N ASN A 776 -12.56 -11.20 6.18
CA ASN A 776 -11.31 -11.45 5.44
C ASN A 776 -11.51 -12.33 4.19
N ASN A 777 -12.76 -12.56 3.75
CA ASN A 777 -12.99 -13.29 2.51
C ASN A 777 -12.44 -12.52 1.32
N ILE A 778 -11.84 -13.22 0.36
CA ILE A 778 -11.34 -12.63 -0.88
C ILE A 778 -12.08 -13.32 -2.02
N ARG A 779 -12.63 -12.52 -2.93
CA ARG A 779 -13.30 -13.03 -4.14
C ARG A 779 -12.26 -13.60 -5.12
N PRO A 780 -12.62 -14.61 -5.93
CA PRO A 780 -11.78 -15.06 -7.04
C PRO A 780 -11.33 -13.91 -7.95
N ALA A 781 -10.11 -14.05 -8.49
CA ALA A 781 -9.58 -13.08 -9.44
C ALA A 781 -10.50 -12.94 -10.68
N GLY A 782 -10.74 -11.70 -11.10
CA GLY A 782 -11.68 -11.32 -12.15
C GLY A 782 -13.11 -10.99 -11.66
N GLU A 783 -13.45 -11.21 -10.39
CA GLU A 783 -14.73 -10.76 -9.81
C GLU A 783 -14.62 -9.33 -9.22
N PRO A 784 -15.68 -8.50 -9.31
CA PRO A 784 -15.70 -7.20 -8.65
C PRO A 784 -15.72 -7.36 -7.13
N LEU A 785 -15.12 -6.42 -6.39
CA LEU A 785 -15.03 -6.47 -4.93
C LEU A 785 -16.40 -6.60 -4.22
N VAL A 786 -17.39 -5.86 -4.71
CA VAL A 786 -18.75 -5.79 -4.17
C VAL A 786 -19.75 -5.79 -5.32
N ASP A 787 -20.91 -6.42 -5.11
CA ASP A 787 -21.99 -6.41 -6.10
C ASP A 787 -22.78 -5.09 -6.06
N ASP A 788 -23.05 -4.57 -4.86
CA ASP A 788 -23.73 -3.29 -4.64
C ASP A 788 -22.78 -2.25 -4.03
N TRP A 789 -22.35 -1.32 -4.88
CA TRP A 789 -21.47 -0.21 -4.52
C TRP A 789 -22.18 0.89 -3.72
N ASN A 790 -23.50 1.03 -3.85
CA ASN A 790 -24.27 1.98 -3.04
C ASN A 790 -24.40 1.46 -1.61
N CYS A 791 -24.67 0.16 -1.46
CA CYS A 791 -24.59 -0.54 -0.18
C CYS A 791 -23.21 -0.36 0.47
N LEU A 792 -22.10 -0.60 -0.24
CA LEU A 792 -20.75 -0.36 0.29
C LEU A 792 -20.60 1.07 0.86
N LYS A 793 -20.91 2.10 0.08
CA LYS A 793 -20.81 3.51 0.51
C LYS A 793 -21.71 3.81 1.71
N LEU A 794 -22.95 3.31 1.72
CA LEU A 794 -23.88 3.48 2.84
C LEU A 794 -23.36 2.80 4.12
N LEU A 795 -22.79 1.59 4.02
CA LEU A 795 -22.21 0.88 5.16
C LEU A 795 -20.96 1.59 5.70
N VAL A 796 -20.13 2.20 4.83
CA VAL A 796 -19.01 3.08 5.23
C VAL A 796 -19.53 4.29 6.00
N ARG A 797 -20.47 5.06 5.45
CA ARG A 797 -21.09 6.21 6.14
C ARG A 797 -21.66 5.83 7.49
N LYS A 798 -22.31 4.66 7.60
CA LYS A 798 -22.85 4.16 8.87
C LYS A 798 -21.78 3.73 9.85
N PHE A 799 -20.70 3.08 9.43
CA PHE A 799 -19.54 2.85 10.30
C PHE A 799 -19.05 4.18 10.87
N GLU A 800 -18.75 5.13 9.98
CA GLU A 800 -18.13 6.41 10.35
C GLU A 800 -19.02 7.25 11.27
N THR A 801 -20.35 7.24 11.07
CA THR A 801 -21.32 7.93 11.93
C THR A 801 -21.18 7.58 13.42
N TYR A 802 -20.87 6.32 13.75
CA TYR A 802 -20.71 5.88 15.15
C TYR A 802 -19.25 5.76 15.59
N CYS A 803 -18.36 5.37 14.67
CA CYS A 803 -16.98 5.02 14.96
C CYS A 803 -15.96 6.10 14.59
N GLY A 804 -16.38 7.22 14.00
CA GLY A 804 -15.51 8.26 13.45
C GLY A 804 -14.91 7.89 12.09
N SER A 805 -14.25 8.87 11.47
CA SER A 805 -13.61 8.73 10.14
C SER A 805 -12.74 7.47 10.07
N LEU A 806 -12.69 6.85 8.89
CA LEU A 806 -11.73 5.80 8.57
C LEU A 806 -10.30 6.33 8.41
N SER A 807 -10.13 7.60 8.03
CA SER A 807 -8.91 8.17 7.42
C SER A 807 -8.38 7.35 6.22
N GLN A 808 -7.27 7.76 5.62
CA GLN A 808 -6.62 6.99 4.55
C GLN A 808 -6.16 5.59 5.03
N TYR A 809 -5.84 5.44 6.33
CA TYR A 809 -5.48 4.13 6.90
C TYR A 809 -6.64 3.14 6.85
N GLY A 810 -7.84 3.57 7.25
CA GLY A 810 -9.02 2.72 7.39
C GLY A 810 -9.57 2.19 6.08
N MET A 811 -9.17 2.77 4.93
CA MET A 811 -9.50 2.27 3.59
C MET A 811 -9.13 0.78 3.40
N LYS A 812 -8.14 0.25 4.13
CA LYS A 812 -7.84 -1.20 4.19
C LYS A 812 -9.05 -2.08 4.50
N HIS A 813 -10.01 -1.56 5.28
CA HIS A 813 -11.21 -2.27 5.71
C HIS A 813 -12.36 -2.20 4.71
N MET A 814 -12.16 -1.56 3.55
CA MET A 814 -13.18 -1.50 2.50
C MET A 814 -13.58 -2.91 2.02
N ARG A 815 -12.64 -3.87 1.97
CA ARG A 815 -12.96 -5.30 1.76
C ARG A 815 -13.84 -5.89 2.86
N SER A 816 -13.56 -5.58 4.13
CA SER A 816 -14.37 -6.04 5.27
C SER A 816 -15.81 -5.54 5.15
N ILE A 817 -16.00 -4.28 4.75
CA ILE A 817 -17.33 -3.65 4.59
C ILE A 817 -18.03 -4.15 3.30
N ALA A 818 -17.29 -4.34 2.21
CA ALA A 818 -17.80 -5.01 1.00
C ALA A 818 -18.28 -6.44 1.29
N ASN A 819 -17.53 -7.22 2.08
CA ASN A 819 -17.95 -8.55 2.50
C ASN A 819 -19.17 -8.54 3.43
N ILE A 820 -19.36 -7.50 4.25
CA ILE A 820 -20.60 -7.30 5.02
C ILE A 820 -21.78 -7.07 4.06
N CYS A 821 -21.60 -6.20 3.06
CA CYS A 821 -22.61 -5.94 2.03
C CYS A 821 -22.96 -7.21 1.21
N ASN A 822 -21.94 -7.90 0.68
CA ASN A 822 -22.07 -9.15 -0.08
C ASN A 822 -22.73 -10.29 0.74
N ALA A 823 -22.71 -10.21 2.07
CA ALA A 823 -23.40 -11.15 2.95
C ALA A 823 -24.89 -10.80 3.18
N GLY A 824 -25.42 -9.76 2.53
CA GLY A 824 -26.81 -9.32 2.63
C GLY A 824 -27.14 -8.53 3.90
N VAL A 825 -26.14 -7.96 4.58
CA VAL A 825 -26.36 -7.13 5.78
C VAL A 825 -26.85 -5.75 5.37
N ASN A 826 -27.95 -5.30 5.98
CA ASN A 826 -28.56 -4.01 5.69
C ASN A 826 -27.98 -2.87 6.54
N VAL A 827 -28.36 -1.64 6.16
CA VAL A 827 -27.94 -0.38 6.77
C VAL A 827 -28.28 -0.29 8.26
N GLN A 828 -29.44 -0.83 8.69
CA GLN A 828 -29.88 -0.84 10.07
C GLN A 828 -29.03 -1.79 10.93
N GLN A 829 -28.78 -3.01 10.46
CA GLN A 829 -27.92 -3.98 11.14
C GLN A 829 -26.49 -3.47 11.32
N MET A 830 -25.95 -2.79 10.30
CA MET A 830 -24.63 -2.15 10.38
C MET A 830 -24.63 -0.98 11.39
N ALA A 831 -25.69 -0.18 11.45
CA ALA A 831 -25.82 0.90 12.43
C ALA A 831 -25.90 0.34 13.87
N GLU A 832 -26.70 -0.69 14.11
CA GLU A 832 -26.81 -1.38 15.40
C GLU A 832 -25.45 -1.96 15.84
N ALA A 833 -24.78 -2.72 14.96
CA ALA A 833 -23.47 -3.30 15.26
C ALA A 833 -22.39 -2.22 15.50
N SER A 834 -22.42 -1.13 14.73
CA SER A 834 -21.47 -0.01 14.89
C SER A 834 -21.71 0.76 16.19
N SER A 835 -22.97 1.00 16.56
CA SER A 835 -23.31 1.65 17.85
C SER A 835 -22.94 0.79 19.07
N GLN A 836 -23.02 -0.53 18.96
CA GLN A 836 -22.59 -1.46 20.01
C GLN A 836 -21.06 -1.59 20.10
N ALA A 837 -20.34 -1.52 18.98
CA ALA A 837 -18.88 -1.53 18.98
C ALA A 837 -18.29 -0.19 19.48
N CYS A 838 -18.86 0.92 19.00
CA CYS A 838 -18.39 2.28 19.24
C CYS A 838 -19.39 3.01 20.16
N THR A 839 -19.33 2.70 21.46
CA THR A 839 -20.23 3.26 22.50
C THR A 839 -20.09 4.76 22.74
N SER A 840 -19.01 5.37 22.22
CA SER A 840 -18.77 6.81 22.26
C SER A 840 -17.94 7.22 21.04
N PHE A 841 -18.24 8.37 20.47
CA PHE A 841 -17.50 8.89 19.33
C PHE A 841 -16.05 9.22 19.74
N PRO A 842 -15.03 8.79 18.99
CA PRO A 842 -13.62 9.02 19.34
C PRO A 842 -13.23 10.50 19.25
N SER A 843 -12.55 11.03 20.27
CA SER A 843 -12.01 12.40 20.29
C SER A 843 -10.65 12.55 19.60
N ASN A 844 -10.22 11.54 18.83
CA ASN A 844 -8.91 11.51 18.17
C ASN A 844 -9.00 12.31 16.84
N PRO A 845 -8.01 13.15 16.50
CA PRO A 845 -8.08 14.01 15.31
C PRO A 845 -8.29 13.23 14.01
N TRP A 846 -7.61 12.09 13.83
CA TRP A 846 -7.74 11.19 12.68
C TRP A 846 -9.12 10.54 12.53
N SER A 847 -9.96 10.60 13.58
CA SER A 847 -11.33 10.10 13.56
C SER A 847 -12.38 11.19 13.35
N SER A 848 -11.96 12.44 13.12
CA SER A 848 -12.86 13.57 12.93
C SER A 848 -13.59 13.53 11.59
N LEU A 849 -14.89 13.81 11.59
CA LEU A 849 -15.74 13.91 10.39
C LEU A 849 -15.91 15.36 9.88
N HIS A 850 -15.11 16.30 10.38
CA HIS A 850 -15.22 17.71 10.01
C HIS A 850 -15.00 18.00 8.51
N ARG A 851 -14.29 17.10 7.80
CA ARG A 851 -14.08 17.15 6.35
C ARG A 851 -15.16 16.42 5.54
N GLY A 852 -16.09 15.72 6.20
CA GLY A 852 -17.10 14.86 5.58
C GLY A 852 -16.90 13.37 5.89
N PHE A 853 -17.58 12.54 5.11
CA PHE A 853 -17.49 11.08 5.15
C PHE A 853 -16.60 10.56 4.02
N SER A 854 -15.92 9.44 4.24
CA SER A 854 -15.05 8.79 3.25
C SER A 854 -15.81 8.25 2.02
N ALA A 855 -17.14 8.30 2.00
CA ALA A 855 -18.03 7.73 0.98
C ALA A 855 -19.22 8.63 0.71
#